data_AF-A0A962IZN8-F1
#
_entry.id   AF-A0A962IZN8-F1
#
_cell.length_a   1.000
_cell.length_b   1.000
_cell.length_c   1.000
_cell.angle_alpha   90.00
_cell.angle_beta   90.00
_cell.angle_gamma   90.00
#
_symmetry.space_group_name_H-M   'P 1'
#
loop_
_entity.id
_entity.type
_entity.pdbx_description
1 polymer ?
#
loop_
_entity_poly.entity_id
_entity_poly.type
_entity_poly.pdbx_seq_one_letter_code
_entity_poly.pdbx_strand_id
1 'polypeptide(L)'
;MKKSISKPAMPRSESGEASVINTARLAPKPTSSLRLLNLQGERKAILHYFENTWGLTESLFSALTCEDAYYRRPYHKTRHPLIFYYAHPVTFYVNKLLVAGLIQEPVNKEFEVLFETGVDEMSWDDLHEGDQSIWPPLQQVIEYRETVYHLIRELIQTHPVFDKPISMDSPAWALVMGFEHERIHLETSSVLMRELPPELLKTPDNWPRILLRKEAQPHAHPVAGEHYPAANPMVSVPATSVRLGKPRAWPSFGWDNEYGEDKRQTAAFKASQRLISNGEFYEFVASGGYLDDRFWSEQGLGWRRFRNTRWPTFWVADGPVGSHRYRLRTTFSVEDMQWDWPAVVNYYEARAYCAWRSERDGVKTPYRLLQEKEHLAIRDPARQQAGEWTPDKPQLLNLDRVMVDEAELASPYEVNNNLHFGSESPVDRFAPNSLGFQDVFGNVWQWCEDTFHPLPGFRIHPYYVDFSTPCFDDQHQMMLGGSFISTGDEASIWARFHFRPHFFQHAGFRIVQSEENPEAEKERYETDALLNQYLLFHYGSEQENRDEVIAANVGHPSVPSFVNATVDLVTRFSSGFDKVLDLGCAVGAASFALSRSFAQVIGLDYSQSFIDAAKGMKKDGSRQYQRHESGRYYTTLNAVVAEDIDRQRTEFVRGDAADLHAPALTGLMQGFDAVLLSNLLCRLPNPEACLRQFVDDPALLKPGGILVLVSPNSWMPEYTAQEHYLDGETSADALTKIASILQGFERVHEGDLPFMIREHRRKYEYVVSQVSVWRKR
;
A
#
# COMPACT_ATOMS: atom_id res chain seq x y z
N MET A 1 23.28 9.77 -54.65
CA MET A 1 22.40 8.61 -54.88
C MET A 1 22.24 7.83 -53.57
N LYS A 2 21.17 8.07 -52.82
CA LYS A 2 20.75 7.23 -51.68
C LYS A 2 19.35 6.73 -51.99
N LYS A 3 19.20 5.41 -52.15
CA LYS A 3 17.94 4.74 -52.50
C LYS A 3 16.97 4.82 -51.32
N SER A 4 15.78 5.35 -51.57
CA SER A 4 14.63 5.27 -50.66
C SER A 4 14.05 3.86 -50.72
N ILE A 5 13.83 3.23 -49.57
CA ILE A 5 13.08 1.97 -49.48
C ILE A 5 11.72 2.32 -48.90
N SER A 6 10.69 2.29 -49.76
CA SER A 6 9.28 2.40 -49.37
C SER A 6 8.83 1.08 -48.71
N LYS A 7 8.19 1.18 -47.54
CA LYS A 7 7.45 0.06 -46.95
C LYS A 7 6.14 -0.15 -47.75
N PRO A 8 5.69 -1.39 -47.99
CA PRO A 8 4.43 -1.63 -48.69
C PRO A 8 3.24 -1.28 -47.79
N ALA A 9 2.24 -0.63 -48.37
CA ALA A 9 0.95 -0.40 -47.73
C ALA A 9 0.21 -1.75 -47.57
N MET A 10 -0.30 -2.03 -46.37
CA MET A 10 -1.24 -3.13 -46.15
C MET A 10 -2.59 -2.82 -46.81
N PRO A 11 -3.28 -3.82 -47.39
CA PRO A 11 -4.58 -3.61 -48.02
C PRO A 11 -5.61 -3.20 -46.96
N ARG A 12 -6.37 -2.15 -47.24
CA ARG A 12 -7.57 -1.81 -46.48
C ARG A 12 -8.56 -2.95 -46.66
N SER A 13 -8.89 -3.66 -45.58
CA SER A 13 -10.01 -4.58 -45.56
C SER A 13 -11.29 -3.80 -45.76
N GLU A 14 -12.11 -4.24 -46.70
CA GLU A 14 -13.46 -3.76 -46.93
C GLU A 14 -14.29 -3.85 -45.64
N SER A 15 -15.21 -2.91 -45.49
CA SER A 15 -16.13 -2.75 -44.37
C SER A 15 -16.89 -4.04 -44.05
N GLY A 16 -16.44 -4.76 -43.02
CA GLY A 16 -17.25 -5.76 -42.36
C GLY A 16 -18.34 -5.07 -41.54
N GLU A 17 -19.60 -5.41 -41.78
CA GLU A 17 -20.67 -5.15 -40.81
C GLU A 17 -20.21 -5.69 -39.45
N ALA A 18 -20.28 -4.87 -38.40
CA ALA A 18 -19.95 -5.28 -37.05
C ALA A 18 -20.87 -6.45 -36.66
N SER A 19 -20.36 -7.68 -36.68
CA SER A 19 -21.08 -8.81 -36.12
C SER A 19 -21.22 -8.54 -34.63
N VAL A 20 -22.47 -8.37 -34.18
CA VAL A 20 -22.74 -8.22 -32.75
C VAL A 20 -22.31 -9.52 -32.09
N ILE A 21 -21.28 -9.46 -31.24
CA ILE A 21 -20.91 -10.58 -30.37
C ILE A 21 -22.12 -10.84 -29.48
N ASN A 22 -22.80 -11.95 -29.73
CA ASN A 22 -23.98 -12.33 -28.99
C ASN A 22 -23.50 -13.00 -27.69
N THR A 23 -23.24 -12.21 -26.65
CA THR A 23 -23.08 -12.77 -25.29
C THR A 23 -24.39 -13.45 -24.90
N ALA A 24 -24.29 -14.56 -24.17
CA ALA A 24 -25.42 -15.44 -23.91
C ALA A 24 -26.60 -14.70 -23.26
N ARG A 25 -27.84 -14.95 -23.74
CA ARG A 25 -29.08 -14.37 -23.16
C ARG A 25 -29.51 -15.10 -21.87
N LEU A 26 -28.58 -15.26 -20.93
CA LEU A 26 -28.78 -16.08 -19.72
C LEU A 26 -29.53 -15.35 -18.61
N ALA A 27 -29.10 -14.12 -18.32
CA ALA A 27 -29.65 -13.27 -17.27
C ALA A 27 -30.18 -11.95 -17.85
N PRO A 28 -31.23 -11.35 -17.27
CA PRO A 28 -31.60 -9.97 -17.58
C PRO A 28 -30.41 -9.05 -17.34
N LYS A 29 -30.15 -8.13 -18.26
CA LYS A 29 -29.12 -7.09 -18.12
C LYS A 29 -29.74 -5.93 -17.33
N PRO A 30 -29.43 -5.80 -16.02
CA PRO A 30 -30.11 -4.82 -15.18
C PRO A 30 -29.55 -3.42 -15.44
N THR A 31 -30.32 -2.39 -15.09
CA THR A 31 -29.89 -0.99 -15.18
C THR A 31 -29.23 -0.49 -13.89
N SER A 32 -29.18 -1.32 -12.84
CA SER A 32 -28.58 -0.99 -11.54
C SER A 32 -28.22 -2.27 -10.77
N SER A 33 -27.37 -2.13 -9.75
CA SER A 33 -27.12 -3.20 -8.79
C SER A 33 -28.26 -3.35 -7.80
N LEU A 34 -28.48 -4.58 -7.32
CA LEU A 34 -29.28 -4.81 -6.12
C LEU A 34 -28.52 -4.38 -4.85
N ARG A 35 -29.28 -4.20 -3.77
CA ARG A 35 -28.73 -4.11 -2.42
C ARG A 35 -27.95 -5.37 -2.06
N LEU A 36 -26.97 -5.22 -1.17
CA LEU A 36 -26.16 -6.31 -0.65
C LEU A 36 -27.05 -7.40 -0.04
N LEU A 37 -26.73 -8.65 -0.36
CA LEU A 37 -27.53 -9.81 0.00
C LEU A 37 -27.61 -9.97 1.53
N ASN A 38 -28.83 -9.91 2.06
CA ASN A 38 -29.09 -10.31 3.44
C ASN A 38 -29.07 -11.84 3.53
N LEU A 39 -28.10 -12.38 4.26
CA LEU A 39 -27.86 -13.82 4.42
C LEU A 39 -28.87 -14.55 5.31
N GLN A 40 -29.76 -13.81 5.96
CA GLN A 40 -30.95 -14.35 6.63
C GLN A 40 -32.16 -14.45 5.68
N GLY A 41 -32.00 -14.03 4.42
CA GLY A 41 -33.04 -14.03 3.40
C GLY A 41 -33.35 -15.42 2.82
N GLU A 42 -34.41 -15.47 2.02
CA GLU A 42 -34.90 -16.70 1.41
C GLU A 42 -34.14 -17.05 0.11
N ARG A 43 -34.21 -18.32 -0.29
CA ARG A 43 -33.67 -18.86 -1.56
C ARG A 43 -33.93 -17.98 -2.79
N LYS A 44 -35.11 -17.36 -2.88
CA LYS A 44 -35.47 -16.45 -3.97
C LYS A 44 -34.58 -15.20 -4.03
N ALA A 45 -34.20 -14.64 -2.88
CA ALA A 45 -33.32 -13.48 -2.81
C ALA A 45 -31.89 -13.85 -3.25
N ILE A 46 -31.41 -15.04 -2.84
CA ILE A 46 -30.11 -15.58 -3.26
C ILE A 46 -30.07 -15.73 -4.79
N LEU A 47 -31.10 -16.34 -5.38
CA LEU A 47 -31.19 -16.51 -6.84
C LEU A 47 -31.24 -15.17 -7.57
N HIS A 48 -32.03 -14.20 -7.09
CA HIS A 48 -32.13 -12.89 -7.71
C HIS A 48 -30.81 -12.12 -7.62
N TYR A 49 -30.09 -12.23 -6.49
CA TYR A 49 -28.78 -11.61 -6.34
C TYR A 49 -27.75 -12.22 -7.29
N PHE A 50 -27.73 -13.55 -7.44
CA PHE A 50 -26.91 -14.23 -8.43
C PHE A 50 -27.22 -13.76 -9.87
N GLU A 51 -28.49 -13.75 -10.27
CA GLU A 51 -28.90 -13.32 -11.61
C GLU A 51 -28.55 -11.85 -11.87
N ASN A 52 -28.66 -10.98 -10.85
CA ASN A 52 -28.24 -9.58 -10.95
C ASN A 52 -26.73 -9.46 -11.10
N THR A 53 -25.93 -10.13 -10.26
CA THR A 53 -24.46 -10.13 -10.35
C THR A 53 -24.01 -10.56 -11.74
N TRP A 54 -24.53 -11.69 -12.23
CA TRP A 54 -24.21 -12.20 -13.57
C TRP A 54 -24.66 -11.21 -14.66
N GLY A 55 -25.86 -10.65 -14.53
CA GLY A 55 -26.42 -9.69 -15.47
C GLY A 55 -25.62 -8.39 -15.55
N LEU A 56 -25.03 -7.92 -14.44
CA LEU A 56 -24.14 -6.76 -14.41
C LEU A 56 -22.86 -7.03 -15.23
N THR A 57 -22.23 -8.18 -15.04
CA THR A 57 -21.08 -8.61 -15.85
C THR A 57 -21.44 -8.69 -17.33
N GLU A 58 -22.56 -9.32 -17.69
CA GLU A 58 -23.03 -9.40 -19.08
C GLU A 58 -23.37 -8.02 -19.69
N SER A 59 -23.78 -7.07 -18.85
CA SER A 59 -24.02 -5.69 -19.29
C SER A 59 -22.71 -5.00 -19.63
N LEU A 60 -21.72 -5.07 -18.74
CA LEU A 60 -20.40 -4.49 -18.93
C LEU A 60 -19.69 -5.09 -20.17
N PHE A 61 -19.65 -6.42 -20.29
CA PHE A 61 -18.98 -7.11 -21.41
C PHE A 61 -19.69 -6.94 -22.76
N SER A 62 -20.97 -6.58 -22.77
CA SER A 62 -21.67 -6.21 -24.01
C SER A 62 -21.21 -4.89 -24.62
N ALA A 63 -20.37 -4.13 -23.91
CA ALA A 63 -19.68 -2.96 -24.44
C ALA A 63 -18.63 -3.31 -25.50
N LEU A 64 -18.07 -4.52 -25.48
CA LEU A 64 -17.00 -4.92 -26.41
C LEU A 64 -17.56 -5.13 -27.81
N THR A 65 -16.99 -4.44 -28.80
CA THR A 65 -17.53 -4.38 -30.17
C THR A 65 -17.02 -5.50 -31.09
N CYS A 66 -15.91 -6.13 -30.74
CA CYS A 66 -15.29 -7.21 -31.53
C CYS A 66 -14.46 -8.16 -30.65
N GLU A 67 -14.09 -9.31 -31.21
CA GLU A 67 -13.44 -10.39 -30.48
C GLU A 67 -12.01 -9.99 -30.04
N ASP A 68 -11.31 -9.19 -30.84
CA ASP A 68 -10.00 -8.63 -30.50
C ASP A 68 -10.02 -7.86 -29.17
N ALA A 69 -11.14 -7.19 -28.83
CA ALA A 69 -11.28 -6.45 -27.59
C ALA A 69 -11.20 -7.36 -26.34
N TYR A 70 -11.57 -8.64 -26.45
CA TYR A 70 -11.43 -9.62 -25.37
C TYR A 70 -9.97 -10.04 -25.16
N TYR A 71 -9.19 -10.15 -26.23
CA TYR A 71 -7.83 -10.71 -26.20
C TYR A 71 -6.73 -9.66 -26.08
N ARG A 72 -7.07 -8.39 -26.28
CA ARG A 72 -6.11 -7.30 -26.20
C ARG A 72 -5.65 -7.08 -24.76
N ARG A 73 -4.36 -7.34 -24.53
CA ARG A 73 -3.72 -7.09 -23.24
C ARG A 73 -3.52 -5.58 -23.02
N PRO A 74 -3.72 -5.08 -21.79
CA PRO A 74 -3.43 -3.69 -21.45
C PRO A 74 -1.99 -3.30 -21.76
N TYR A 75 -1.78 -2.04 -22.19
CA TYR A 75 -0.48 -1.55 -22.68
C TYR A 75 0.64 -1.67 -21.64
N HIS A 76 0.28 -1.59 -20.36
CA HIS A 76 1.21 -1.63 -19.25
C HIS A 76 1.67 -3.04 -18.89
N LYS A 77 1.03 -4.09 -19.44
CA LYS A 77 1.29 -5.53 -19.24
C LYS A 77 1.21 -6.05 -17.80
N THR A 78 0.74 -5.26 -16.84
CA THR A 78 0.59 -5.67 -15.41
C THR A 78 -0.78 -6.31 -15.12
N ARG A 79 -1.53 -6.64 -16.16
CA ARG A 79 -2.87 -7.26 -16.10
C ARG A 79 -3.06 -8.24 -17.27
N HIS A 80 -3.96 -9.19 -17.09
CA HIS A 80 -4.42 -10.10 -18.14
C HIS A 80 -5.37 -9.39 -19.13
N PRO A 81 -5.63 -9.94 -20.32
CA PRO A 81 -6.68 -9.44 -21.21
C PRO A 81 -8.09 -9.73 -20.68
N LEU A 82 -9.10 -9.03 -21.20
CA LEU A 82 -10.50 -9.11 -20.72
C LEU A 82 -11.12 -10.52 -20.81
N ILE A 83 -10.66 -11.39 -21.71
CA ILE A 83 -11.10 -12.79 -21.78
C ILE A 83 -10.83 -13.54 -20.46
N PHE A 84 -9.73 -13.22 -19.78
CA PHE A 84 -9.43 -13.76 -18.46
C PHE A 84 -10.50 -13.31 -17.47
N TYR A 85 -10.77 -12.00 -17.40
CA TYR A 85 -11.76 -11.44 -16.46
C TYR A 85 -13.20 -11.86 -16.78
N TYR A 86 -13.48 -12.28 -18.02
CA TYR A 86 -14.76 -12.86 -18.41
C TYR A 86 -14.91 -14.31 -17.92
N ALA A 87 -13.83 -15.09 -17.84
CA ALA A 87 -13.90 -16.51 -17.45
C ALA A 87 -13.55 -16.77 -15.96
N HIS A 88 -12.61 -16.00 -15.42
CA HIS A 88 -12.03 -16.20 -14.08
C HIS A 88 -13.07 -16.18 -12.95
N PRO A 89 -13.99 -15.21 -12.85
CA PRO A 89 -15.03 -15.25 -11.81
C PRO A 89 -15.88 -16.50 -11.87
N VAL A 90 -16.14 -17.01 -13.08
CA VAL A 90 -16.95 -18.21 -13.31
C VAL A 90 -16.22 -19.47 -12.89
N THR A 91 -14.95 -19.58 -13.22
CA THR A 91 -14.05 -20.60 -12.68
C THR A 91 -13.96 -20.55 -11.15
N PHE A 92 -13.91 -19.35 -10.58
CA PHE A 92 -13.87 -19.17 -9.14
C PHE A 92 -15.10 -19.77 -8.44
N TYR A 93 -16.32 -19.59 -8.97
CA TYR A 93 -17.50 -20.27 -8.43
C TYR A 93 -17.30 -21.78 -8.41
N VAL A 94 -16.92 -22.40 -9.53
CA VAL A 94 -16.76 -23.85 -9.63
C VAL A 94 -15.73 -24.35 -8.61
N ASN A 95 -14.55 -23.71 -8.54
CA ASN A 95 -13.49 -24.08 -7.63
C ASN A 95 -13.93 -23.98 -6.16
N LYS A 96 -14.60 -22.89 -5.75
CA LYS A 96 -15.06 -22.74 -4.36
C LYS A 96 -16.22 -23.67 -4.02
N LEU A 97 -17.11 -23.95 -4.97
CA LEU A 97 -18.20 -24.92 -4.80
C LEU A 97 -17.64 -26.36 -4.64
N LEU A 98 -16.58 -26.73 -5.35
CA LEU A 98 -15.86 -28.00 -5.16
C LEU A 98 -15.24 -28.08 -3.77
N VAL A 99 -14.49 -27.04 -3.35
CA VAL A 99 -13.86 -26.97 -2.02
C VAL A 99 -14.90 -27.07 -0.90
N ALA A 100 -16.06 -26.44 -1.07
CA ALA A 100 -17.17 -26.51 -0.12
C ALA A 100 -17.97 -27.82 -0.17
N GLY A 101 -17.71 -28.68 -1.16
CA GLY A 101 -18.43 -29.94 -1.38
C GLY A 101 -19.87 -29.77 -1.89
N LEU A 102 -20.21 -28.61 -2.45
CA LEU A 102 -21.53 -28.33 -3.03
C LEU A 102 -21.71 -28.93 -4.42
N ILE A 103 -20.60 -29.20 -5.11
CA ILE A 103 -20.53 -30.00 -6.34
C ILE A 103 -19.40 -31.03 -6.20
N GLN A 104 -19.46 -32.10 -6.99
CA GLN A 104 -18.54 -33.25 -6.85
C GLN A 104 -17.48 -33.33 -7.96
N GLU A 105 -17.77 -32.74 -9.12
CA GLU A 105 -16.91 -32.83 -10.30
C GLU A 105 -16.71 -31.45 -10.92
N PRO A 106 -15.54 -31.20 -11.53
CA PRO A 106 -15.29 -30.00 -12.32
C PRO A 106 -16.24 -29.92 -13.53
N VAL A 107 -16.54 -28.71 -13.98
CA VAL A 107 -17.33 -28.46 -15.20
C VAL A 107 -16.44 -28.49 -16.44
N ASN A 108 -15.28 -27.82 -16.37
CA ASN A 108 -14.23 -27.86 -17.37
C ASN A 108 -12.87 -27.72 -16.66
N LYS A 109 -12.24 -28.86 -16.38
CA LYS A 109 -10.97 -28.92 -15.64
C LYS A 109 -9.84 -28.10 -16.27
N GLU A 110 -9.80 -28.00 -17.60
CA GLU A 110 -8.76 -27.21 -18.27
C GLU A 110 -8.96 -25.71 -18.03
N PHE A 111 -10.20 -25.22 -18.14
CA PHE A 111 -10.52 -23.82 -17.86
C PHE A 111 -10.38 -23.49 -16.38
N GLU A 112 -10.74 -24.43 -15.51
CA GLU A 112 -10.63 -24.24 -14.08
C GLU A 112 -9.19 -24.10 -13.62
N VAL A 113 -8.25 -24.82 -14.24
CA VAL A 113 -6.81 -24.63 -13.98
C VAL A 113 -6.29 -23.37 -14.66
N LEU A 114 -6.68 -23.12 -15.93
CA LEU A 114 -6.17 -21.99 -16.71
C LEU A 114 -6.54 -20.63 -16.10
N PHE A 115 -7.75 -20.53 -15.55
CA PHE A 115 -8.27 -19.30 -14.97
C PHE A 115 -8.24 -19.30 -13.43
N GLU A 116 -7.55 -20.21 -12.74
CA GLU A 116 -7.46 -20.21 -11.27
C GLU A 116 -6.46 -19.19 -10.71
N THR A 117 -5.45 -18.77 -11.48
CA THR A 117 -4.39 -17.86 -11.03
C THR A 117 -4.93 -16.52 -10.52
N GLY A 118 -4.36 -16.02 -9.42
CA GLY A 118 -4.69 -14.70 -8.87
C GLY A 118 -4.36 -13.55 -9.84
N VAL A 119 -5.04 -12.41 -9.65
CA VAL A 119 -4.99 -11.26 -10.58
C VAL A 119 -4.07 -10.12 -10.15
N ASP A 120 -3.67 -10.10 -8.89
CA ASP A 120 -2.72 -9.12 -8.36
C ASP A 120 -1.29 -9.63 -8.46
N GLU A 121 -0.40 -8.72 -8.83
CA GLU A 121 1.03 -9.00 -8.92
C GLU A 121 1.58 -9.20 -7.50
N MET A 122 1.78 -10.45 -7.09
CA MET A 122 2.49 -10.80 -5.86
C MET A 122 4.01 -10.66 -6.05
N SER A 123 4.48 -10.67 -7.31
CA SER A 123 5.81 -10.24 -7.74
C SER A 123 5.78 -9.46 -9.07
N TRP A 124 6.80 -8.62 -9.31
CA TRP A 124 6.97 -7.88 -10.57
C TRP A 124 7.11 -8.79 -11.82
N ASP A 125 7.36 -10.09 -11.60
CA ASP A 125 7.53 -11.13 -12.64
C ASP A 125 6.28 -11.99 -12.84
N ASP A 126 5.20 -11.84 -12.04
CA ASP A 126 4.02 -12.72 -12.11
C ASP A 126 3.32 -12.67 -13.48
N LEU A 127 3.59 -11.61 -14.24
CA LEU A 127 2.94 -11.32 -15.51
C LEU A 127 3.90 -11.13 -16.70
N HIS A 128 5.21 -11.39 -16.59
CA HIS A 128 6.13 -11.23 -17.73
C HIS A 128 6.67 -12.52 -18.39
N GLU A 129 6.40 -12.57 -19.71
CA GLU A 129 7.21 -13.14 -20.79
C GLU A 129 7.62 -14.63 -20.71
N GLY A 130 6.62 -15.49 -20.91
CA GLY A 130 6.80 -16.86 -21.38
C GLY A 130 5.47 -17.63 -21.45
N ASP A 131 4.98 -17.94 -22.65
CA ASP A 131 4.06 -19.05 -22.96
C ASP A 131 2.56 -19.07 -22.60
N GLN A 132 1.91 -18.01 -22.11
CA GLN A 132 0.43 -17.96 -22.03
C GLN A 132 -0.22 -16.96 -23.00
N SER A 133 0.11 -17.08 -24.29
CA SER A 133 -0.53 -16.34 -25.39
C SER A 133 -1.72 -17.08 -26.02
N ILE A 134 -2.09 -18.26 -25.51
CA ILE A 134 -3.21 -19.05 -26.04
C ILE A 134 -4.35 -19.04 -25.03
N TRP A 135 -5.23 -18.06 -25.16
CA TRP A 135 -6.53 -18.07 -24.50
C TRP A 135 -7.52 -18.94 -25.30
N PRO A 136 -8.51 -19.59 -24.65
CA PRO A 136 -9.51 -20.35 -25.36
C PRO A 136 -10.33 -19.46 -26.31
N PRO A 137 -10.87 -20.01 -27.41
CA PRO A 137 -11.80 -19.30 -28.27
C PRO A 137 -12.99 -18.73 -27.49
N LEU A 138 -13.43 -17.52 -27.82
CA LEU A 138 -14.45 -16.79 -27.07
C LEU A 138 -15.75 -17.59 -26.97
N GLN A 139 -16.11 -18.28 -28.06
CA GLN A 139 -17.27 -19.16 -28.10
C GLN A 139 -17.23 -20.28 -27.04
N GLN A 140 -16.07 -20.89 -26.80
CA GLN A 140 -15.92 -21.92 -25.76
C GLN A 140 -16.02 -21.32 -24.35
N VAL A 141 -15.51 -20.11 -24.15
CA VAL A 141 -15.66 -19.37 -22.89
C VAL A 141 -17.13 -19.03 -22.63
N ILE A 142 -17.88 -18.62 -23.66
CA ILE A 142 -19.32 -18.36 -23.58
C ILE A 142 -20.07 -19.65 -23.21
N GLU A 143 -19.81 -20.77 -23.89
CA GLU A 143 -20.45 -22.07 -23.60
C GLU A 143 -20.15 -22.57 -22.17
N TYR A 144 -18.92 -22.37 -21.70
CA TYR A 144 -18.55 -22.66 -20.32
C TYR A 144 -19.34 -21.81 -19.32
N ARG A 145 -19.41 -20.49 -19.55
CA ARG A 145 -20.21 -19.57 -18.75
C ARG A 145 -21.69 -19.96 -18.73
N GLU A 146 -22.27 -20.32 -19.87
CA GLU A 146 -23.67 -20.82 -19.96
C GLU A 146 -23.89 -22.07 -19.11
N THR A 147 -22.96 -23.03 -19.18
CA THR A 147 -23.04 -24.28 -18.40
C THR A 147 -22.98 -24.00 -16.90
N VAL A 148 -22.01 -23.19 -16.45
CA VAL A 148 -21.85 -22.85 -15.02
C VAL A 148 -23.03 -22.01 -14.51
N TYR A 149 -23.58 -21.12 -15.32
CA TYR A 149 -24.78 -20.37 -14.96
C TYR A 149 -25.95 -21.29 -14.63
N HIS A 150 -26.25 -22.25 -15.51
CA HIS A 150 -27.34 -23.20 -15.29
C HIS A 150 -27.08 -24.11 -14.08
N LEU A 151 -25.85 -24.58 -13.91
CA LEU A 151 -25.42 -25.34 -12.74
C LEU A 151 -25.68 -24.57 -11.43
N ILE A 152 -25.22 -23.32 -11.34
CA ILE A 152 -25.39 -22.51 -10.12
C ILE A 152 -26.88 -22.22 -9.86
N ARG A 153 -27.66 -21.92 -10.90
CA ARG A 153 -29.12 -21.73 -10.74
C ARG A 153 -29.79 -22.98 -10.21
N GLU A 154 -29.52 -24.14 -10.78
CA GLU A 154 -30.08 -25.41 -10.34
C GLU A 154 -29.67 -25.71 -8.89
N LEU A 155 -28.39 -25.48 -8.56
CA LEU A 155 -27.86 -25.63 -7.22
C LEU A 155 -28.60 -24.73 -6.21
N ILE A 156 -28.76 -23.43 -6.53
CA ILE A 156 -29.52 -22.48 -5.71
C ILE A 156 -30.99 -22.87 -5.62
N GLN A 157 -31.58 -23.51 -6.64
CA GLN A 157 -33.00 -23.87 -6.63
C GLN A 157 -33.30 -25.17 -5.88
N THR A 158 -32.36 -26.11 -5.86
CA THR A 158 -32.64 -27.50 -5.42
C THR A 158 -31.88 -27.91 -4.16
N HIS A 159 -30.67 -27.38 -3.92
CA HIS A 159 -29.83 -27.90 -2.83
C HIS A 159 -30.34 -27.44 -1.45
N PRO A 160 -30.48 -28.33 -0.45
CA PRO A 160 -31.13 -28.00 0.83
C PRO A 160 -30.34 -27.03 1.72
N VAL A 161 -29.06 -26.79 1.43
CA VAL A 161 -28.24 -25.81 2.18
C VAL A 161 -28.82 -24.40 2.11
N PHE A 162 -29.52 -24.06 1.01
CA PHE A 162 -30.11 -22.74 0.78
C PHE A 162 -31.53 -22.59 1.35
N ASP A 163 -32.03 -23.59 2.09
CA ASP A 163 -33.27 -23.47 2.89
C ASP A 163 -33.02 -22.89 4.28
N LYS A 164 -31.76 -22.59 4.62
CA LYS A 164 -31.33 -22.08 5.93
C LYS A 164 -30.55 -20.79 5.75
N PRO A 165 -30.49 -19.93 6.79
CA PRO A 165 -29.61 -18.78 6.79
C PRO A 165 -28.15 -19.16 6.53
N ILE A 166 -27.46 -18.35 5.73
CA ILE A 166 -26.07 -18.55 5.38
C ILE A 166 -25.19 -17.92 6.48
N SER A 167 -24.20 -18.67 6.94
CA SER A 167 -23.15 -18.18 7.84
C SER A 167 -21.77 -18.55 7.29
N MET A 168 -20.73 -17.91 7.80
CA MET A 168 -19.34 -18.13 7.40
C MET A 168 -18.89 -19.59 7.55
N ASP A 169 -19.47 -20.32 8.50
CA ASP A 169 -19.15 -21.74 8.73
C ASP A 169 -19.97 -22.69 7.82
N SER A 170 -20.90 -22.17 7.03
CA SER A 170 -21.74 -22.98 6.14
C SER A 170 -21.14 -23.14 4.74
N PRO A 171 -21.30 -24.30 4.07
CA PRO A 171 -20.84 -24.47 2.68
C PRO A 171 -21.42 -23.44 1.70
N ALA A 172 -22.65 -22.96 1.95
CA ALA A 172 -23.30 -21.93 1.14
C ALA A 172 -22.53 -20.60 1.10
N TRP A 173 -21.63 -20.34 2.06
CA TRP A 173 -20.75 -19.18 2.05
C TRP A 173 -19.87 -19.12 0.80
N ALA A 174 -19.43 -20.28 0.29
CA ALA A 174 -18.62 -20.36 -0.94
C ALA A 174 -19.34 -19.79 -2.16
N LEU A 175 -20.67 -19.93 -2.23
CA LEU A 175 -21.45 -19.36 -3.32
C LEU A 175 -21.52 -17.83 -3.22
N VAL A 176 -21.77 -17.30 -2.03
CA VAL A 176 -21.83 -15.85 -1.83
C VAL A 176 -20.46 -15.20 -2.01
N MET A 177 -19.39 -15.89 -1.60
CA MET A 177 -18.02 -15.52 -1.93
C MET A 177 -17.82 -15.37 -3.44
N GLY A 178 -18.39 -16.28 -4.24
CA GLY A 178 -18.37 -16.15 -5.70
C GLY A 178 -19.12 -14.90 -6.20
N PHE A 179 -20.26 -14.55 -5.60
CA PHE A 179 -21.00 -13.33 -5.97
C PHE A 179 -20.16 -12.07 -5.75
N GLU A 180 -19.57 -11.93 -4.55
CA GLU A 180 -18.79 -10.74 -4.22
C GLU A 180 -17.44 -10.72 -4.96
N HIS A 181 -16.84 -11.89 -5.22
CA HIS A 181 -15.66 -12.00 -6.07
C HIS A 181 -15.94 -11.54 -7.51
N GLU A 182 -17.07 -11.94 -8.10
CA GLU A 182 -17.46 -11.47 -9.43
C GLU A 182 -17.68 -9.95 -9.47
N ARG A 183 -18.16 -9.36 -8.37
CA ARG A 183 -18.33 -7.89 -8.25
C ARG A 183 -16.99 -7.15 -8.21
N ILE A 184 -15.97 -7.69 -7.52
CA ILE A 184 -14.59 -7.16 -7.61
C ILE A 184 -14.09 -7.15 -9.06
N HIS A 185 -14.37 -8.23 -9.79
CA HIS A 185 -13.98 -8.33 -11.19
C HIS A 185 -14.84 -7.51 -12.14
N LEU A 186 -16.08 -7.17 -11.79
CA LEU A 186 -16.90 -6.18 -12.50
C LEU A 186 -16.20 -4.81 -12.45
N GLU A 187 -15.82 -4.36 -11.25
CA GLU A 187 -15.09 -3.10 -11.08
C GLU A 187 -13.74 -3.13 -11.81
N THR A 188 -12.92 -4.16 -11.58
CA THR A 188 -11.62 -4.32 -12.25
C THR A 188 -11.75 -4.30 -13.78
N SER A 189 -12.71 -5.04 -14.34
CA SER A 189 -12.93 -5.09 -15.79
C SER A 189 -13.30 -3.73 -16.36
N SER A 190 -14.04 -2.90 -15.61
CA SER A 190 -14.42 -1.57 -16.06
C SER A 190 -13.22 -0.62 -16.17
N VAL A 191 -12.23 -0.75 -15.28
CA VAL A 191 -10.95 -0.01 -15.37
C VAL A 191 -10.19 -0.44 -16.62
N LEU A 192 -10.08 -1.75 -16.87
CA LEU A 192 -9.39 -2.27 -18.05
C LEU A 192 -10.09 -1.89 -19.36
N MET A 193 -11.43 -1.85 -19.37
CA MET A 193 -12.18 -1.32 -20.50
C MET A 193 -11.90 0.17 -20.71
N ARG A 194 -11.80 0.97 -19.64
CA ARG A 194 -11.42 2.38 -19.73
C ARG A 194 -10.06 2.58 -20.41
N GLU A 195 -9.13 1.64 -20.25
CA GLU A 195 -7.80 1.63 -20.88
C GLU A 195 -7.79 1.12 -22.33
N LEU A 196 -8.85 0.43 -22.78
CA LEU A 196 -8.94 0.01 -24.18
C LEU A 196 -9.12 1.22 -25.11
N PRO A 197 -8.65 1.11 -26.37
CA PRO A 197 -8.98 2.07 -27.41
C PRO A 197 -10.51 2.24 -27.53
N PRO A 198 -11.03 3.49 -27.58
CA PRO A 198 -12.46 3.75 -27.59
C PRO A 198 -13.23 3.04 -28.72
N GLU A 199 -12.60 2.81 -29.87
CA GLU A 199 -13.21 2.11 -31.02
C GLU A 199 -13.55 0.63 -30.75
N LEU A 200 -12.96 0.03 -29.72
CA LEU A 200 -13.26 -1.34 -29.28
C LEU A 200 -14.46 -1.41 -28.33
N LEU A 201 -15.07 -0.26 -28.02
CA LEU A 201 -16.12 -0.13 -27.02
C LEU A 201 -17.33 0.62 -27.56
N LYS A 202 -18.50 0.25 -27.05
CA LYS A 202 -19.75 0.99 -27.14
C LYS A 202 -20.38 1.08 -25.76
N THR A 203 -21.17 2.11 -25.51
CA THR A 203 -21.95 2.16 -24.26
C THR A 203 -23.08 1.11 -24.34
N PRO A 204 -23.23 0.22 -23.35
CA PRO A 204 -24.37 -0.70 -23.29
C PRO A 204 -25.71 0.05 -23.21
N ASP A 205 -26.75 -0.45 -23.87
CA ASP A 205 -28.07 0.20 -23.91
C ASP A 205 -28.71 0.36 -22.52
N ASN A 206 -28.39 -0.57 -21.62
CA ASN A 206 -28.86 -0.59 -20.23
C ASN A 206 -27.86 0.01 -19.24
N TRP A 207 -26.77 0.63 -19.70
CA TRP A 207 -25.81 1.25 -18.80
C TRP A 207 -26.46 2.43 -18.05
N PRO A 208 -26.18 2.62 -16.75
CA PRO A 208 -26.76 3.73 -16.02
C PRO A 208 -26.35 5.08 -16.61
N ARG A 209 -27.20 6.08 -16.40
CA ARG A 209 -26.98 7.43 -16.92
C ARG A 209 -25.68 8.02 -16.36
N ILE A 210 -24.90 8.66 -17.23
CA ILE A 210 -23.73 9.48 -16.86
C ILE A 210 -24.15 10.95 -16.60
N LEU A 211 -23.50 11.60 -15.65
CA LEU A 211 -23.86 12.97 -15.20
C LEU A 211 -22.98 14.05 -15.84
N LEU A 212 -22.95 14.10 -17.17
CA LEU A 212 -22.19 15.12 -17.89
C LEU A 212 -22.74 16.53 -17.67
N ARG A 213 -21.83 17.50 -17.54
CA ARG A 213 -22.15 18.92 -17.57
C ARG A 213 -22.68 19.30 -18.96
N LYS A 214 -23.87 19.93 -19.01
CA LYS A 214 -24.56 20.29 -20.25
C LYS A 214 -23.83 21.31 -21.12
N GLU A 215 -22.97 22.14 -20.52
CA GLU A 215 -22.20 23.21 -21.18
C GLU A 215 -20.71 23.09 -20.84
N ALA A 216 -20.14 21.89 -20.94
CA ALA A 216 -18.69 21.77 -20.92
C ALA A 216 -18.13 22.44 -22.19
N GLN A 217 -17.60 23.66 -22.12
CA GLN A 217 -16.88 24.19 -23.27
C GLN A 217 -15.44 23.65 -23.25
N PRO A 218 -14.81 23.48 -24.42
CA PRO A 218 -13.40 23.14 -24.52
C PRO A 218 -12.56 24.33 -24.04
N HIS A 219 -12.41 24.48 -22.73
CA HIS A 219 -11.51 25.46 -22.14
C HIS A 219 -10.08 24.93 -22.18
N ALA A 220 -9.15 25.77 -22.62
CA ALA A 220 -7.73 25.41 -22.54
C ALA A 220 -7.25 25.30 -21.10
N HIS A 221 -7.83 26.09 -20.20
CA HIS A 221 -7.48 26.16 -18.78
C HIS A 221 -8.78 26.29 -17.95
N PRO A 222 -9.05 25.38 -17.01
CA PRO A 222 -10.19 25.51 -16.11
C PRO A 222 -10.01 26.69 -15.14
N VAL A 223 -11.12 27.17 -14.59
CA VAL A 223 -11.20 28.36 -13.74
C VAL A 223 -11.97 27.98 -12.48
N ALA A 224 -11.31 28.14 -11.33
CA ALA A 224 -11.91 27.88 -10.02
C ALA A 224 -13.15 28.77 -9.81
N GLY A 225 -14.25 28.17 -9.36
CA GLY A 225 -15.54 28.85 -9.16
C GLY A 225 -16.47 28.87 -10.38
N GLU A 226 -15.96 28.56 -11.57
CA GLU A 226 -16.75 28.44 -12.80
C GLU A 226 -16.79 27.00 -13.29
N HIS A 227 -15.63 26.35 -13.34
CA HIS A 227 -15.45 25.00 -13.90
C HIS A 227 -15.42 23.91 -12.83
N TYR A 228 -14.90 24.23 -11.65
CA TYR A 228 -14.82 23.38 -10.46
C TYR A 228 -14.96 24.24 -9.20
N PRO A 229 -15.26 23.66 -8.03
CA PRO A 229 -15.45 24.44 -6.80
C PRO A 229 -14.28 25.37 -6.49
N ALA A 230 -14.56 26.65 -6.21
CA ALA A 230 -13.53 27.67 -5.97
C ALA A 230 -12.65 27.39 -4.74
N ALA A 231 -13.20 26.68 -3.75
CA ALA A 231 -12.53 26.35 -2.52
C ALA A 231 -12.88 24.93 -2.08
N ASN A 232 -11.88 24.22 -1.56
CA ASN A 232 -12.03 22.94 -0.90
C ASN A 232 -11.47 23.07 0.53
N PRO A 233 -12.29 23.57 1.49
CA PRO A 233 -11.80 23.94 2.81
C PRO A 233 -11.35 22.72 3.62
N MET A 234 -10.35 22.91 4.49
CA MET A 234 -9.91 21.90 5.44
C MET A 234 -10.81 21.91 6.68
N VAL A 235 -11.62 20.87 6.84
CA VAL A 235 -12.52 20.66 7.98
C VAL A 235 -11.74 20.07 9.14
N SER A 236 -11.88 20.65 10.34
CA SER A 236 -11.18 20.17 11.53
C SER A 236 -11.93 19.02 12.19
N VAL A 237 -11.21 17.97 12.53
CA VAL A 237 -11.72 16.80 13.25
C VAL A 237 -11.02 16.76 14.60
N PRO A 238 -11.76 16.80 15.72
CA PRO A 238 -11.15 16.71 17.04
C PRO A 238 -10.55 15.32 17.27
N ALA A 239 -9.62 15.22 18.22
CA ALA A 239 -9.10 13.92 18.65
C ALA A 239 -10.27 13.02 19.08
N THR A 240 -10.28 11.79 18.59
CA THR A 240 -11.40 10.86 18.78
C THR A 240 -10.93 9.41 18.78
N SER A 241 -11.79 8.52 19.27
CA SER A 241 -11.57 7.07 19.18
C SER A 241 -12.46 6.48 18.10
N VAL A 242 -11.87 5.64 17.26
CA VAL A 242 -12.59 4.93 16.19
C VAL A 242 -12.48 3.43 16.42
N ARG A 243 -13.53 2.70 16.05
CA ARG A 243 -13.57 1.24 16.07
C ARG A 243 -13.70 0.70 14.65
N LEU A 244 -13.03 -0.42 14.41
CA LEU A 244 -13.11 -1.18 13.17
C LEU A 244 -13.25 -2.67 13.47
N GLY A 245 -13.90 -3.39 12.56
CA GLY A 245 -14.17 -4.82 12.68
C GLY A 245 -15.64 -5.13 12.44
N LYS A 246 -15.92 -5.85 11.35
CA LYS A 246 -17.26 -6.31 11.00
C LYS A 246 -17.74 -7.33 12.03
N PRO A 247 -18.93 -7.13 12.65
CA PRO A 247 -19.48 -8.13 13.56
C PRO A 247 -19.70 -9.46 12.83
N ARG A 248 -19.27 -10.58 13.42
CA ARG A 248 -19.52 -11.92 12.84
C ARG A 248 -21.00 -12.24 12.62
N ALA A 249 -21.89 -11.62 13.40
CA ALA A 249 -23.33 -11.80 13.26
C ALA A 249 -23.94 -10.94 12.15
N TRP A 250 -23.22 -9.92 11.66
CA TRP A 250 -23.72 -8.99 10.64
C TRP A 250 -24.25 -9.79 9.43
N PRO A 251 -25.49 -9.53 8.96
CA PRO A 251 -26.20 -10.47 8.11
C PRO A 251 -25.85 -10.32 6.62
N SER A 252 -24.60 -10.02 6.29
CA SER A 252 -24.08 -9.96 4.91
C SER A 252 -22.75 -10.70 4.80
N PHE A 253 -22.35 -10.97 3.55
CA PHE A 253 -20.98 -11.41 3.30
C PHE A 253 -19.98 -10.32 3.70
N GLY A 254 -18.75 -10.72 4.02
CA GLY A 254 -17.58 -9.86 4.16
C GLY A 254 -16.30 -10.68 4.00
N TRP A 255 -15.22 -10.05 3.55
CA TRP A 255 -13.92 -10.70 3.41
C TRP A 255 -13.24 -10.91 4.75
N ASP A 256 -12.30 -11.87 4.80
CA ASP A 256 -11.63 -12.27 6.05
C ASP A 256 -10.90 -11.10 6.74
N ASN A 257 -10.34 -10.17 5.97
CA ASN A 257 -9.65 -8.98 6.45
C ASN A 257 -10.57 -7.96 7.17
N GLU A 258 -11.89 -8.05 7.01
CA GLU A 258 -12.85 -7.14 7.64
C GLU A 258 -13.17 -7.58 9.07
N TYR A 259 -12.87 -8.83 9.43
CA TYR A 259 -13.13 -9.39 10.75
C TYR A 259 -11.93 -9.26 11.68
N GLY A 260 -12.24 -9.19 12.97
CA GLY A 260 -11.32 -8.79 14.02
C GLY A 260 -11.94 -7.64 14.80
N GLU A 261 -11.23 -7.12 15.79
CA GLU A 261 -11.63 -5.92 16.51
C GLU A 261 -10.43 -5.03 16.70
N ASP A 262 -10.53 -3.79 16.24
CA ASP A 262 -9.54 -2.76 16.46
C ASP A 262 -10.17 -1.50 17.05
N LYS A 263 -9.46 -0.85 17.97
CA LYS A 263 -9.82 0.44 18.56
C LYS A 263 -8.60 1.33 18.52
N ARG A 264 -8.68 2.41 17.75
CA ARG A 264 -7.59 3.34 17.55
C ARG A 264 -7.93 4.70 18.14
N GLN A 265 -6.90 5.37 18.68
CA GLN A 265 -6.96 6.79 18.97
C GLN A 265 -6.50 7.54 17.73
N THR A 266 -7.28 8.53 17.33
CA THR A 266 -6.96 9.45 16.24
C THR A 266 -6.72 10.81 16.86
N ALA A 267 -5.53 11.37 16.69
CA ALA A 267 -5.24 12.74 17.11
C ALA A 267 -6.13 13.74 16.35
N ALA A 268 -6.15 14.99 16.80
CA ALA A 268 -6.83 16.03 16.04
C ALA A 268 -6.13 16.24 14.69
N PHE A 269 -6.91 16.36 13.63
CA PHE A 269 -6.40 16.59 12.27
C PHE A 269 -7.36 17.48 11.50
N LYS A 270 -6.97 17.88 10.30
CA LYS A 270 -7.84 18.50 9.32
C LYS A 270 -7.85 17.68 8.05
N ALA A 271 -8.99 17.60 7.38
CA ALA A 271 -9.12 16.94 6.09
C ALA A 271 -9.88 17.85 5.11
N SER A 272 -9.57 17.79 3.81
CA SER A 272 -10.33 18.58 2.83
C SER A 272 -11.80 18.16 2.84
N GLN A 273 -12.72 19.10 2.67
CA GLN A 273 -14.17 18.86 2.68
C GLN A 273 -14.61 17.90 1.56
N ARG A 274 -13.97 18.02 0.39
CA ARG A 274 -14.25 17.23 -0.81
C ARG A 274 -13.00 16.43 -1.22
N LEU A 275 -13.23 15.43 -2.04
CA LEU A 275 -12.19 14.79 -2.84
C LEU A 275 -11.51 15.84 -3.73
N ILE A 276 -10.25 15.60 -4.09
CA ILE A 276 -9.53 16.46 -5.04
C ILE A 276 -10.16 16.32 -6.42
N SER A 277 -10.62 17.44 -6.97
CA SER A 277 -11.25 17.50 -8.30
C SER A 277 -10.22 17.46 -9.44
N ASN A 278 -10.66 17.12 -10.66
CA ASN A 278 -9.84 17.22 -11.86
C ASN A 278 -9.30 18.66 -12.07
N GLY A 279 -10.10 19.67 -11.74
CA GLY A 279 -9.71 21.08 -11.80
C GLY A 279 -8.63 21.45 -10.78
N GLU A 280 -8.74 20.96 -9.54
CA GLU A 280 -7.67 21.13 -8.55
C GLU A 280 -6.39 20.38 -8.96
N PHE A 281 -6.51 19.17 -9.52
CA PHE A 281 -5.37 18.38 -9.97
C PHE A 281 -4.73 18.98 -11.24
N TYR A 282 -5.51 19.67 -12.08
CA TYR A 282 -5.00 20.39 -13.24
C TYR A 282 -3.94 21.43 -12.85
N GLU A 283 -4.11 22.11 -11.72
CA GLU A 283 -3.14 23.09 -11.22
C GLU A 283 -1.75 22.46 -11.00
N PHE A 284 -1.70 21.22 -10.49
CA PHE A 284 -0.47 20.44 -10.32
C PHE A 284 0.15 20.03 -11.66
N VAL A 285 -0.67 19.58 -12.61
CA VAL A 285 -0.20 19.23 -13.96
C VAL A 285 0.36 20.46 -14.68
N ALA A 286 -0.37 21.57 -14.64
CA ALA A 286 -0.02 22.82 -15.31
C ALA A 286 1.21 23.51 -14.69
N SER A 287 1.48 23.31 -13.40
CA SER A 287 2.71 23.81 -12.76
C SER A 287 3.97 23.00 -13.10
N GLY A 288 3.85 21.94 -13.91
CA GLY A 288 4.96 21.04 -14.20
C GLY A 288 5.19 19.97 -13.12
N GLY A 289 4.19 19.64 -12.30
CA GLY A 289 4.31 18.65 -11.22
C GLY A 289 4.76 17.25 -11.66
N TYR A 290 4.43 16.84 -12.90
CA TYR A 290 4.94 15.59 -13.50
C TYR A 290 6.35 15.70 -14.08
N LEU A 291 6.94 16.89 -14.10
CA LEU A 291 8.28 17.17 -14.63
C LEU A 291 9.29 17.45 -13.52
N ASP A 292 8.83 17.80 -12.33
CA ASP A 292 9.67 18.05 -11.16
C ASP A 292 9.81 16.77 -10.34
N ASP A 293 11.04 16.31 -10.13
CA ASP A 293 11.33 15.07 -9.39
C ASP A 293 11.12 15.26 -7.88
N ARG A 294 11.21 16.49 -7.37
CA ARG A 294 11.20 16.79 -5.93
C ARG A 294 9.88 16.46 -5.24
N PHE A 295 8.78 16.41 -6.00
CA PHE A 295 7.46 16.07 -5.47
C PHE A 295 7.21 14.56 -5.38
N TRP A 296 8.08 13.72 -5.92
CA TRP A 296 7.84 12.30 -6.06
C TRP A 296 8.69 11.50 -5.09
N SER A 297 8.10 10.51 -4.43
CA SER A 297 8.88 9.49 -3.70
C SER A 297 9.77 8.72 -4.68
N GLU A 298 10.80 8.03 -4.17
CA GLU A 298 11.71 7.25 -5.01
C GLU A 298 10.96 6.24 -5.90
N GLN A 299 10.05 5.46 -5.32
CA GLN A 299 9.23 4.48 -6.04
C GLN A 299 8.28 5.16 -7.05
N GLY A 300 7.66 6.28 -6.66
CA GLY A 300 6.80 7.06 -7.54
C GLY A 300 7.56 7.64 -8.73
N LEU A 301 8.77 8.15 -8.50
CA LEU A 301 9.66 8.65 -9.54
C LEU A 301 10.11 7.53 -10.48
N GLY A 302 10.45 6.36 -9.92
CA GLY A 302 10.76 5.15 -10.68
C GLY A 302 9.62 4.75 -11.62
N TRP A 303 8.40 4.68 -11.10
CA TRP A 303 7.20 4.43 -11.89
C TRP A 303 6.98 5.49 -12.96
N ARG A 304 7.03 6.79 -12.61
CA ARG A 304 6.76 7.91 -13.52
C ARG A 304 7.76 7.93 -14.67
N ARG A 305 9.05 7.72 -14.38
CA ARG A 305 10.13 7.64 -15.40
C ARG A 305 9.95 6.41 -16.29
N PHE A 306 9.62 5.26 -15.71
CA PHE A 306 9.37 4.03 -16.47
C PHE A 306 8.17 4.16 -17.42
N ARG A 307 7.05 4.73 -16.93
CA ARG A 307 5.84 4.97 -17.73
C ARG A 307 5.96 6.16 -18.67
N ASN A 308 6.90 7.07 -18.42
CA ASN A 308 7.07 8.33 -19.17
C ASN A 308 5.76 9.12 -19.26
N THR A 309 4.98 9.14 -18.16
CA THR A 309 3.70 9.86 -18.10
C THR A 309 3.88 11.33 -17.72
N ARG A 310 2.94 12.17 -18.14
CA ARG A 310 2.98 13.65 -17.97
C ARG A 310 1.66 14.23 -17.42
N TRP A 311 0.66 13.38 -17.20
CA TRP A 311 -0.68 13.70 -16.69
C TRP A 311 -1.38 12.39 -16.30
N PRO A 312 -2.55 12.44 -15.60
CA PRO A 312 -3.29 11.24 -15.22
C PRO A 312 -3.68 10.35 -16.41
N THR A 313 -3.64 9.03 -16.24
CA THR A 313 -3.86 8.05 -17.32
C THR A 313 -5.15 8.25 -18.12
N PHE A 314 -6.22 8.68 -17.46
CA PHE A 314 -7.53 8.85 -18.10
C PHE A 314 -7.77 10.26 -18.66
N TRP A 315 -6.74 11.11 -18.68
CA TRP A 315 -6.79 12.38 -19.40
C TRP A 315 -6.24 12.19 -20.82
N VAL A 316 -7.07 12.50 -21.81
CA VAL A 316 -6.73 12.39 -23.23
C VAL A 316 -6.30 13.76 -23.73
N ALA A 317 -5.07 13.90 -24.22
CA ALA A 317 -4.59 15.17 -24.77
C ALA A 317 -5.44 15.61 -25.98
N ASP A 318 -5.87 16.87 -26.00
CA ASP A 318 -6.74 17.47 -27.02
C ASP A 318 -6.14 18.78 -27.57
N GLY A 319 -4.90 18.69 -28.07
CA GLY A 319 -4.21 19.84 -28.65
C GLY A 319 -2.72 19.61 -28.89
N PRO A 320 -1.99 20.64 -29.33
CA PRO A 320 -0.53 20.58 -29.46
C PRO A 320 0.13 20.23 -28.12
N VAL A 321 1.30 19.58 -28.18
CA VAL A 321 2.10 19.26 -26.99
C VAL A 321 2.37 20.54 -26.20
N GLY A 322 2.13 20.50 -24.89
CA GLY A 322 2.31 21.65 -23.99
C GLY A 322 1.13 22.63 -23.93
N SER A 323 0.05 22.40 -24.68
CA SER A 323 -1.16 23.24 -24.60
C SER A 323 -1.99 23.00 -23.33
N HIS A 324 -1.70 21.95 -22.57
CA HIS A 324 -2.47 21.51 -21.39
C HIS A 324 -3.98 21.36 -21.65
N ARG A 325 -4.35 21.05 -22.90
CA ARG A 325 -5.72 20.74 -23.29
C ARG A 325 -5.98 19.25 -23.13
N TYR A 326 -7.05 18.92 -22.42
CA TYR A 326 -7.43 17.55 -22.14
C TYR A 326 -8.92 17.31 -22.39
N ARG A 327 -9.27 16.03 -22.60
CA ARG A 327 -10.60 15.44 -22.59
C ARG A 327 -10.61 14.28 -21.59
N LEU A 328 -11.77 13.92 -21.06
CA LEU A 328 -11.87 12.89 -20.03
C LEU A 328 -12.24 11.55 -20.66
N ARG A 329 -11.40 10.53 -20.47
CA ARG A 329 -11.77 9.15 -20.76
C ARG A 329 -12.73 8.66 -19.68
N THR A 330 -13.98 8.37 -20.03
CA THR A 330 -14.91 7.60 -19.18
C THR A 330 -14.77 6.11 -19.53
N THR A 331 -15.51 5.21 -18.86
CA THR A 331 -15.45 3.76 -19.12
C THR A 331 -15.59 3.41 -20.60
N PHE A 332 -16.49 4.07 -21.34
CA PHE A 332 -16.77 3.73 -22.74
C PHE A 332 -16.51 4.85 -23.74
N SER A 333 -16.51 6.12 -23.33
CA SER A 333 -16.38 7.26 -24.24
C SER A 333 -15.23 8.20 -23.87
N VAL A 334 -14.97 9.19 -24.74
CA VAL A 334 -14.10 10.33 -24.45
C VAL A 334 -14.96 11.58 -24.50
N GLU A 335 -15.14 12.18 -23.34
CA GLU A 335 -16.01 13.32 -23.10
C GLU A 335 -15.20 14.60 -22.91
N ASP A 336 -15.85 15.74 -22.98
CA ASP A 336 -15.20 16.99 -22.59
C ASP A 336 -14.85 16.95 -21.10
N MET A 337 -13.79 17.65 -20.69
CA MET A 337 -13.30 17.55 -19.31
C MET A 337 -14.37 17.94 -18.30
N GLN A 338 -14.62 17.03 -17.37
CA GLN A 338 -15.45 17.25 -16.19
C GLN A 338 -14.54 17.70 -15.04
N TRP A 339 -14.24 19.00 -14.99
CA TRP A 339 -13.29 19.58 -14.05
C TRP A 339 -13.73 19.49 -12.58
N ASP A 340 -15.04 19.43 -12.33
CA ASP A 340 -15.65 19.28 -11.02
C ASP A 340 -15.78 17.82 -10.55
N TRP A 341 -15.48 16.83 -11.39
CA TRP A 341 -15.41 15.41 -10.99
C TRP A 341 -14.12 15.11 -10.23
N PRO A 342 -14.07 14.05 -9.40
CA PRO A 342 -12.85 13.66 -8.72
C PRO A 342 -11.73 13.31 -9.72
N ALA A 343 -10.50 13.65 -9.36
CA ALA A 343 -9.32 13.19 -10.08
C ALA A 343 -9.10 11.69 -9.82
N VAL A 344 -9.05 10.90 -10.89
CA VAL A 344 -8.73 9.47 -10.82
C VAL A 344 -7.25 9.28 -11.10
N VAL A 345 -6.51 8.87 -10.07
CA VAL A 345 -5.04 8.80 -10.07
C VAL A 345 -4.56 7.62 -9.23
N ASN A 346 -3.32 7.16 -9.45
CA ASN A 346 -2.72 6.16 -8.57
C ASN A 346 -2.18 6.80 -7.27
N TYR A 347 -1.70 5.96 -6.36
CA TYR A 347 -1.20 6.42 -5.05
C TYR A 347 0.00 7.37 -5.16
N TYR A 348 0.93 7.10 -6.08
CA TYR A 348 2.12 7.93 -6.27
C TYR A 348 1.78 9.33 -6.77
N GLU A 349 0.84 9.43 -7.71
CA GLU A 349 0.32 10.70 -8.22
C GLU A 349 -0.40 11.48 -7.10
N ALA A 350 -1.18 10.80 -6.26
CA ALA A 350 -1.86 11.41 -5.12
C ALA A 350 -0.86 11.96 -4.06
N ARG A 351 0.18 11.19 -3.71
CA ARG A 351 1.26 11.67 -2.82
C ARG A 351 2.03 12.85 -3.42
N ALA A 352 2.35 12.79 -4.71
CA ALA A 352 3.07 13.87 -5.38
C ALA A 352 2.26 15.18 -5.41
N TYR A 353 0.95 15.08 -5.60
CA TYR A 353 0.05 16.23 -5.45
C TYR A 353 0.10 16.81 -4.02
N CYS A 354 0.11 15.97 -2.99
CA CYS A 354 0.19 16.42 -1.59
C CYS A 354 1.49 17.18 -1.32
N ALA A 355 2.63 16.64 -1.77
CA ALA A 355 3.94 17.29 -1.66
C ALA A 355 3.96 18.65 -2.37
N TRP A 356 3.49 18.70 -3.62
CA TRP A 356 3.39 19.94 -4.39
C TRP A 356 2.48 20.97 -3.73
N ARG A 357 1.29 20.57 -3.29
CA ARG A 357 0.32 21.48 -2.67
C ARG A 357 0.86 22.04 -1.36
N SER A 358 1.66 21.26 -0.64
CA SER A 358 2.33 21.69 0.58
C SER A 358 3.33 22.82 0.32
N GLU A 359 4.18 22.66 -0.70
CA GLU A 359 5.14 23.69 -1.12
C GLU A 359 4.42 24.94 -1.65
N ARG A 360 3.42 24.75 -2.52
CA ARG A 360 2.61 25.83 -3.10
C ARG A 360 1.92 26.69 -2.04
N ASP A 361 1.29 26.04 -1.07
CA ASP A 361 0.54 26.73 -0.01
C ASP A 361 1.47 27.23 1.12
N GLY A 362 2.75 26.85 1.12
CA GLY A 362 3.73 27.24 2.13
C GLY A 362 3.34 26.80 3.56
N VAL A 363 2.65 25.66 3.68
CA VAL A 363 2.16 25.17 4.97
C VAL A 363 3.29 24.57 5.81
N LYS A 364 3.27 24.84 7.12
CA LYS A 364 4.27 24.30 8.05
C LYS A 364 4.14 22.79 8.24
N THR A 365 2.90 22.31 8.27
CA THR A 365 2.59 20.89 8.34
C THR A 365 2.19 20.47 6.93
N PRO A 366 2.96 19.60 6.26
CA PRO A 366 2.64 19.15 4.93
C PRO A 366 1.26 18.49 4.87
N TYR A 367 0.60 18.64 3.73
CA TYR A 367 -0.53 17.80 3.37
C TYR A 367 -0.03 16.39 3.07
N ARG A 368 -0.86 15.42 3.42
CA ARG A 368 -0.62 14.00 3.20
C ARG A 368 -1.93 13.28 2.87
N LEU A 369 -1.92 11.96 2.65
CA LEU A 369 -3.13 11.19 2.37
C LEU A 369 -3.80 10.72 3.68
N LEU A 370 -5.07 10.33 3.63
CA LEU A 370 -5.78 9.83 4.83
C LEU A 370 -5.11 8.57 5.39
N GLN A 371 -5.17 8.38 6.70
CA GLN A 371 -5.05 7.04 7.28
C GLN A 371 -6.43 6.37 7.41
N GLU A 372 -6.47 5.05 7.53
CA GLU A 372 -7.71 4.27 7.76
C GLU A 372 -8.45 4.77 9.01
N LYS A 373 -7.71 5.07 10.09
CA LYS A 373 -8.30 5.64 11.32
C LYS A 373 -8.93 7.01 11.08
N GLU A 374 -8.36 7.82 10.18
CA GLU A 374 -8.87 9.14 9.83
C GLU A 374 -10.06 9.04 8.88
N HIS A 375 -10.03 8.09 7.93
CA HIS A 375 -11.20 7.78 7.10
C HIS A 375 -12.39 7.39 7.97
N LEU A 376 -12.18 6.57 9.01
CA LEU A 376 -13.19 6.21 10.00
C LEU A 376 -13.70 7.43 10.79
N ALA A 377 -12.80 8.35 11.15
CA ALA A 377 -13.12 9.54 11.94
C ALA A 377 -13.90 10.62 11.16
N ILE A 378 -13.80 10.64 9.82
CA ILE A 378 -14.60 11.55 8.97
C ILE A 378 -15.97 10.98 8.58
N ARG A 379 -16.28 9.73 8.91
CA ARG A 379 -17.62 9.13 8.70
C ARG A 379 -18.63 9.74 9.66
N ASP A 380 -19.91 9.60 9.34
CA ASP A 380 -20.97 10.00 10.28
C ASP A 380 -20.80 9.25 11.62
N PRO A 381 -20.75 9.93 12.79
CA PRO A 381 -20.50 9.29 14.08
C PRO A 381 -21.49 8.17 14.41
N ALA A 382 -22.73 8.23 13.90
CA ALA A 382 -23.71 7.18 14.12
C ALA A 382 -23.25 5.81 13.57
N ARG A 383 -22.40 5.79 12.53
CA ARG A 383 -21.89 4.55 11.92
C ARG A 383 -21.01 3.73 12.85
N GLN A 384 -20.41 4.33 13.88
CA GLN A 384 -19.65 3.58 14.89
C GLN A 384 -20.55 2.60 15.68
N GLN A 385 -21.86 2.85 15.72
CA GLN A 385 -22.85 1.97 16.36
C GLN A 385 -23.15 0.71 15.53
N ALA A 386 -22.75 0.65 14.25
CA ALA A 386 -22.97 -0.53 13.40
C ALA A 386 -22.28 -1.78 13.98
N GLY A 387 -21.16 -1.59 14.70
CA GLY A 387 -20.46 -2.67 15.40
C GLY A 387 -21.24 -3.31 16.56
N GLU A 388 -22.35 -2.69 16.98
CA GLU A 388 -23.24 -3.18 18.04
C GLU A 388 -24.50 -3.87 17.49
N TRP A 389 -24.57 -4.10 16.18
CA TRP A 389 -25.71 -4.74 15.55
C TRP A 389 -25.97 -6.14 16.13
N THR A 390 -27.24 -6.39 16.39
CA THR A 390 -27.79 -7.67 16.82
C THR A 390 -29.16 -7.86 16.17
N PRO A 391 -29.72 -9.08 16.09
CA PRO A 391 -31.05 -9.31 15.53
C PRO A 391 -32.19 -8.52 16.21
N ASP A 392 -32.03 -8.14 17.49
CA ASP A 392 -32.97 -7.29 18.24
C ASP A 392 -32.78 -5.77 17.99
N LYS A 393 -31.72 -5.37 17.27
CA LYS A 393 -31.46 -3.98 16.84
C LYS A 393 -31.37 -3.87 15.30
N PRO A 394 -32.38 -4.30 14.53
CA PRO A 394 -32.32 -4.37 13.07
C PRO A 394 -32.13 -2.99 12.41
N GLN A 395 -32.55 -1.91 13.06
CA GLN A 395 -32.39 -0.54 12.58
C GLN A 395 -30.92 -0.12 12.38
N LEU A 396 -29.96 -0.78 13.04
CA LEU A 396 -28.54 -0.49 12.85
C LEU A 396 -28.01 -0.91 11.47
N LEU A 397 -28.73 -1.77 10.73
CA LEU A 397 -28.39 -2.06 9.32
C LEU A 397 -28.49 -0.82 8.44
N ASN A 398 -29.33 0.15 8.80
CA ASN A 398 -29.51 1.36 8.01
C ASN A 398 -28.27 2.27 7.97
N LEU A 399 -27.30 2.00 8.85
CA LEU A 399 -26.00 2.68 8.86
C LEU A 399 -25.11 2.22 7.70
N ASP A 400 -25.38 1.03 7.15
CA ASP A 400 -24.79 0.53 5.92
C ASP A 400 -25.82 0.62 4.79
N ARG A 401 -25.79 1.71 4.02
CA ARG A 401 -26.84 2.00 3.03
C ARG A 401 -27.00 0.92 1.98
N VAL A 402 -25.96 0.13 1.68
CA VAL A 402 -26.06 -0.96 0.72
C VAL A 402 -26.89 -2.14 1.23
N MET A 403 -27.25 -2.17 2.51
CA MET A 403 -28.15 -3.17 3.10
C MET A 403 -29.64 -2.78 3.03
N VAL A 404 -29.97 -1.55 2.64
CA VAL A 404 -31.34 -0.99 2.68
C VAL A 404 -31.89 -0.84 1.26
N ASP A 405 -33.21 -0.99 1.10
CA ASP A 405 -33.87 -0.65 -0.18
C ASP A 405 -33.94 0.87 -0.37
N GLU A 406 -33.68 1.38 -1.59
CA GLU A 406 -33.80 2.81 -1.89
C GLU A 406 -35.19 3.35 -1.56
N ALA A 407 -36.25 2.55 -1.75
CA ALA A 407 -37.62 2.94 -1.43
C ALA A 407 -37.88 3.08 0.09
N GLU A 408 -37.03 2.47 0.93
CA GLU A 408 -37.11 2.51 2.39
C GLU A 408 -36.24 3.63 2.99
N LEU A 409 -35.43 4.31 2.17
CA LEU A 409 -34.64 5.45 2.61
C LEU A 409 -35.50 6.71 2.72
N ALA A 410 -35.43 7.39 3.87
CA ALA A 410 -36.15 8.63 4.12
C ALA A 410 -35.62 9.84 3.32
N SER A 411 -34.45 9.72 2.67
CA SER A 411 -33.81 10.74 1.83
C SER A 411 -33.38 10.10 0.50
N PRO A 412 -33.38 10.84 -0.64
CA PRO A 412 -32.83 10.35 -1.91
C PRO A 412 -31.40 9.79 -1.77
N TYR A 413 -31.01 8.97 -2.74
CA TYR A 413 -29.67 8.39 -2.79
C TYR A 413 -28.61 9.50 -2.87
N GLU A 414 -27.79 9.64 -1.82
CA GLU A 414 -26.85 10.75 -1.57
C GLU A 414 -25.38 10.31 -1.74
N VAL A 415 -25.15 9.17 -2.35
CA VAL A 415 -23.84 8.55 -2.54
C VAL A 415 -23.79 8.02 -3.96
N ASN A 416 -22.69 8.17 -4.69
CA ASN A 416 -22.56 7.56 -6.01
C ASN A 416 -21.85 6.21 -5.88
N ASN A 417 -22.56 5.12 -5.65
CA ASN A 417 -22.03 3.74 -5.66
C ASN A 417 -23.15 2.81 -6.17
N ASN A 418 -22.93 1.49 -6.16
CA ASN A 418 -23.91 0.50 -6.63
C ASN A 418 -24.42 0.73 -8.06
N LEU A 419 -23.60 1.35 -8.93
CA LEU A 419 -23.99 1.75 -10.29
C LEU A 419 -25.23 2.67 -10.33
N HIS A 420 -25.40 3.51 -9.30
CA HIS A 420 -26.45 4.53 -9.32
C HIS A 420 -26.26 5.52 -10.49
N PHE A 421 -25.01 5.88 -10.78
CA PHE A 421 -24.60 6.52 -12.04
C PHE A 421 -23.58 5.66 -12.78
N GLY A 422 -23.49 5.84 -14.10
CA GLY A 422 -22.61 5.07 -14.97
C GLY A 422 -21.17 5.60 -15.02
N SER A 423 -20.83 6.54 -14.14
CA SER A 423 -19.56 7.26 -14.06
C SER A 423 -19.38 7.92 -12.68
N GLU A 424 -18.24 8.56 -12.47
CA GLU A 424 -18.05 9.54 -11.41
C GLU A 424 -19.04 10.73 -11.58
N SER A 425 -19.15 11.54 -10.53
CA SER A 425 -20.03 12.71 -10.46
C SER A 425 -19.30 13.92 -9.85
N PRO A 426 -19.83 15.16 -9.98
CA PRO A 426 -19.22 16.34 -9.38
C PRO A 426 -19.00 16.16 -7.87
N VAL A 427 -17.84 16.58 -7.36
CA VAL A 427 -17.41 16.40 -5.95
C VAL A 427 -18.26 17.19 -4.94
N ASP A 428 -19.12 18.08 -5.43
CA ASP A 428 -20.06 18.89 -4.65
C ASP A 428 -21.53 18.52 -4.91
N ARG A 429 -21.79 17.41 -5.62
CA ARG A 429 -23.13 16.97 -6.02
C ARG A 429 -24.05 16.66 -4.84
N PHE A 430 -23.54 15.95 -3.85
CA PHE A 430 -24.30 15.49 -2.69
C PHE A 430 -24.02 16.33 -1.45
N ALA A 431 -24.99 16.41 -0.53
CA ALA A 431 -24.81 17.16 0.70
C ALA A 431 -23.68 16.57 1.57
N PRO A 432 -22.94 17.40 2.31
CA PRO A 432 -21.98 16.91 3.29
C PRO A 432 -22.68 16.12 4.41
N ASN A 433 -21.96 15.17 5.01
CA ASN A 433 -22.39 14.49 6.22
C ASN A 433 -22.44 15.44 7.44
N SER A 434 -22.84 14.92 8.60
CA SER A 434 -22.95 15.68 9.85
C SER A 434 -21.65 16.34 10.32
N LEU A 435 -20.50 15.89 9.82
CA LEU A 435 -19.18 16.46 10.11
C LEU A 435 -18.69 17.44 9.03
N GLY A 436 -19.45 17.63 7.96
CA GLY A 436 -19.12 18.57 6.90
C GLY A 436 -18.39 17.97 5.69
N PHE A 437 -18.25 16.64 5.59
CA PHE A 437 -17.53 15.97 4.49
C PHE A 437 -18.46 15.44 3.40
N GLN A 438 -18.11 15.66 2.13
CA GLN A 438 -18.80 15.12 0.95
C GLN A 438 -18.03 13.91 0.39
N ASP A 439 -18.73 12.96 -0.22
CA ASP A 439 -18.15 11.76 -0.86
C ASP A 439 -17.16 11.01 0.04
N VAL A 440 -17.54 10.76 1.30
CA VAL A 440 -16.78 9.85 2.18
C VAL A 440 -16.90 8.40 1.69
N PHE A 441 -18.00 8.10 1.00
CA PHE A 441 -18.27 6.84 0.33
C PHE A 441 -18.69 7.12 -1.12
N GLY A 442 -18.42 6.17 -2.01
CA GLY A 442 -18.75 6.25 -3.42
C GLY A 442 -17.97 7.33 -4.17
N ASN A 443 -18.38 7.55 -5.40
CA ASN A 443 -17.73 8.33 -6.45
C ASN A 443 -16.42 7.65 -6.89
N VAL A 444 -15.42 7.65 -6.01
CA VAL A 444 -14.15 6.94 -6.18
C VAL A 444 -13.64 6.39 -4.84
N TRP A 445 -12.90 5.29 -4.89
CA TRP A 445 -12.08 4.84 -3.77
C TRP A 445 -11.14 5.96 -3.31
N GLN A 446 -10.87 6.02 -2.01
CA GLN A 446 -9.91 6.97 -1.44
C GLN A 446 -8.63 6.24 -1.02
N TRP A 447 -7.52 6.61 -1.65
CA TRP A 447 -6.19 6.16 -1.22
C TRP A 447 -5.90 6.54 0.23
N CYS A 448 -5.42 5.57 1.00
CA CYS A 448 -4.96 5.76 2.37
C CYS A 448 -3.45 5.49 2.48
N GLU A 449 -2.77 6.02 3.50
CA GLU A 449 -1.32 5.85 3.73
C GLU A 449 -0.95 4.52 4.40
N ASP A 450 -1.92 3.88 5.04
CA ASP A 450 -1.73 2.56 5.64
C ASP A 450 -1.47 1.50 4.56
N THR A 451 -0.43 0.71 4.77
CA THR A 451 -0.26 -0.54 4.03
C THR A 451 -1.38 -1.50 4.45
N PHE A 452 -1.77 -2.40 3.56
CA PHE A 452 -2.81 -3.37 3.86
C PHE A 452 -2.37 -4.31 4.99
N HIS A 453 -3.19 -4.44 6.02
CA HIS A 453 -2.81 -5.10 7.27
C HIS A 453 -3.99 -5.85 7.92
N PRO A 454 -3.72 -6.92 8.69
CA PRO A 454 -4.75 -7.66 9.42
C PRO A 454 -5.26 -6.86 10.62
N LEU A 455 -6.54 -7.03 10.96
CA LEU A 455 -7.08 -6.54 12.23
C LEU A 455 -6.68 -7.48 13.38
N PRO A 456 -6.60 -7.00 14.63
CA PRO A 456 -6.43 -7.87 15.78
C PRO A 456 -7.55 -8.92 15.84
N GLY A 457 -7.16 -10.20 15.89
CA GLY A 457 -8.10 -11.32 15.84
C GLY A 457 -8.48 -11.78 14.43
N PHE A 458 -7.83 -11.25 13.38
CA PHE A 458 -7.92 -11.75 12.00
C PHE A 458 -7.73 -13.27 11.94
N ARG A 459 -8.55 -13.92 11.12
CA ARG A 459 -8.43 -15.35 10.81
C ARG A 459 -8.72 -15.56 9.33
N ILE A 460 -7.80 -16.24 8.67
CA ILE A 460 -7.92 -16.61 7.26
C ILE A 460 -9.17 -17.47 7.06
N HIS A 461 -9.94 -17.20 6.01
CA HIS A 461 -11.06 -18.05 5.64
C HIS A 461 -10.59 -19.31 4.89
N PRO A 462 -11.00 -20.54 5.27
CA PRO A 462 -10.45 -21.78 4.70
C PRO A 462 -10.76 -21.98 3.21
N TYR A 463 -11.84 -21.39 2.70
CA TYR A 463 -12.18 -21.50 1.28
C TYR A 463 -11.33 -20.60 0.37
N TYR A 464 -10.67 -19.56 0.89
CA TYR A 464 -9.86 -18.67 0.07
C TYR A 464 -8.70 -18.09 0.88
N VAL A 465 -7.65 -18.89 1.04
CA VAL A 465 -6.56 -18.62 2.00
C VAL A 465 -5.61 -17.51 1.55
N ASP A 466 -5.57 -17.24 0.27
CA ASP A 466 -4.67 -16.34 -0.44
C ASP A 466 -5.34 -15.01 -0.86
N PHE A 467 -6.58 -14.75 -0.43
CA PHE A 467 -7.25 -13.47 -0.73
C PHE A 467 -6.56 -12.27 -0.06
N SER A 468 -6.35 -12.33 1.26
CA SER A 468 -5.80 -11.20 2.02
C SER A 468 -4.33 -11.38 2.43
N THR A 469 -3.95 -12.60 2.82
CA THR A 469 -2.67 -12.82 3.51
C THR A 469 -1.41 -12.54 2.69
N PRO A 470 -1.36 -12.83 1.37
CA PRO A 470 -0.20 -12.49 0.56
C PRO A 470 0.02 -10.98 0.43
N CYS A 471 -1.04 -10.19 0.64
CA CYS A 471 -1.02 -8.74 0.48
C CYS A 471 -0.72 -7.98 1.78
N PHE A 472 -0.52 -8.68 2.89
CA PHE A 472 0.04 -8.12 4.13
C PHE A 472 1.58 -8.03 4.02
N ASP A 473 2.06 -7.42 2.94
CA ASP A 473 3.46 -7.43 2.50
C ASP A 473 4.12 -6.04 2.54
N ASP A 474 3.43 -5.03 3.10
CA ASP A 474 3.83 -3.62 3.11
C ASP A 474 4.03 -2.97 1.73
N GLN A 475 3.61 -3.65 0.67
CA GLN A 475 3.72 -3.21 -0.71
C GLN A 475 2.34 -3.05 -1.39
N HIS A 476 1.26 -3.33 -0.66
CA HIS A 476 -0.11 -3.03 -1.06
C HIS A 476 -0.65 -1.87 -0.21
N GLN A 477 -1.21 -0.88 -0.91
CA GLN A 477 -1.73 0.32 -0.30
C GLN A 477 -3.23 0.20 -0.08
N MET A 478 -3.70 0.59 1.11
CA MET A 478 -5.11 0.57 1.41
C MET A 478 -5.90 1.62 0.62
N MET A 479 -7.14 1.26 0.29
CA MET A 479 -8.15 2.18 -0.21
C MET A 479 -9.51 1.89 0.42
N LEU A 480 -10.30 2.95 0.66
CA LEU A 480 -11.56 2.86 1.40
C LEU A 480 -12.69 3.65 0.72
N GLY A 481 -13.93 3.22 0.96
CA GLY A 481 -15.15 3.99 0.65
C GLY A 481 -15.92 3.56 -0.61
N GLY A 482 -15.35 2.74 -1.48
CA GLY A 482 -15.99 2.32 -2.74
C GLY A 482 -16.01 3.43 -3.80
N SER A 483 -16.17 3.03 -5.06
CA SER A 483 -16.37 3.90 -6.23
C SER A 483 -17.83 3.89 -6.71
N PHE A 484 -18.11 4.59 -7.81
CA PHE A 484 -19.43 4.56 -8.47
C PHE A 484 -19.86 3.15 -8.91
N ILE A 485 -18.91 2.30 -9.27
CA ILE A 485 -19.16 0.93 -9.75
C ILE A 485 -18.96 -0.14 -8.68
N SER A 486 -18.38 0.19 -7.53
CA SER A 486 -18.35 -0.73 -6.39
C SER A 486 -19.78 -1.13 -6.03
N THR A 487 -20.02 -2.45 -5.98
CA THR A 487 -21.32 -3.02 -5.68
C THR A 487 -21.22 -4.10 -4.63
N GLY A 488 -22.33 -4.42 -3.96
CA GLY A 488 -22.31 -5.45 -2.92
C GLY A 488 -21.40 -5.06 -1.76
N ASP A 489 -20.51 -5.97 -1.37
CA ASP A 489 -19.61 -5.77 -0.23
C ASP A 489 -18.58 -4.66 -0.48
N GLU A 490 -18.08 -4.47 -1.71
CA GLU A 490 -17.15 -3.38 -2.06
C GLU A 490 -17.71 -1.98 -1.75
N ALA A 491 -19.03 -1.84 -1.75
CA ALA A 491 -19.73 -0.60 -1.44
C ALA A 491 -20.15 -0.47 0.04
N SER A 492 -19.91 -1.50 0.86
CA SER A 492 -20.25 -1.55 2.27
C SER A 492 -19.35 -0.64 3.11
N ILE A 493 -19.86 -0.21 4.27
CA ILE A 493 -19.08 0.49 5.29
C ILE A 493 -17.93 -0.35 5.87
N TRP A 494 -17.99 -1.67 5.71
CA TRP A 494 -17.01 -2.60 6.24
C TRP A 494 -15.86 -2.89 5.28
N ALA A 495 -16.03 -2.57 4.00
CA ALA A 495 -15.08 -2.92 2.93
C ALA A 495 -13.68 -2.37 3.22
N ARG A 496 -12.68 -3.25 3.10
CA ARG A 496 -11.25 -2.90 3.16
C ARG A 496 -10.56 -3.52 1.94
N PHE A 497 -10.15 -2.68 1.02
CA PHE A 497 -9.48 -3.10 -0.21
C PHE A 497 -8.09 -2.51 -0.32
N HIS A 498 -7.30 -3.08 -1.22
CA HIS A 498 -5.90 -2.77 -1.36
C HIS A 498 -5.44 -3.08 -2.77
N PHE A 499 -4.46 -2.32 -3.25
CA PHE A 499 -3.79 -2.59 -4.52
C PHE A 499 -2.35 -2.12 -4.46
N ARG A 500 -1.52 -2.60 -5.40
CA ARG A 500 -0.19 -2.02 -5.62
C ARG A 500 -0.33 -0.51 -5.88
N PRO A 501 0.54 0.33 -5.30
CA PRO A 501 0.49 1.79 -5.42
C PRO A 501 0.40 2.36 -6.86
N HIS A 502 0.86 1.59 -7.85
CA HIS A 502 0.94 2.00 -9.24
C HIS A 502 -0.22 1.52 -10.11
N PHE A 503 -1.12 0.69 -9.59
CA PHE A 503 -2.30 0.25 -10.32
C PHE A 503 -3.33 1.37 -10.42
N PHE A 504 -3.95 1.44 -11.59
CA PHE A 504 -5.11 2.29 -11.77
C PHE A 504 -6.33 1.55 -11.25
N GLN A 505 -7.14 2.27 -10.50
CA GLN A 505 -8.45 1.88 -10.02
C GLN A 505 -9.39 3.07 -10.26
N HIS A 506 -10.68 2.92 -9.99
CA HIS A 506 -11.55 4.09 -9.82
C HIS A 506 -11.28 4.73 -8.46
N ALA A 507 -10.04 5.22 -8.29
CA ALA A 507 -9.50 5.75 -7.06
C ALA A 507 -9.04 7.19 -7.24
N GLY A 508 -9.44 8.03 -6.29
CA GLY A 508 -8.93 9.37 -6.09
C GLY A 508 -8.42 9.50 -4.65
N PHE A 509 -8.48 10.71 -4.12
CA PHE A 509 -7.94 10.96 -2.80
C PHE A 509 -8.49 12.23 -2.14
N ARG A 510 -8.24 12.30 -0.84
CA ARG A 510 -8.47 13.44 0.03
C ARG A 510 -7.14 13.80 0.70
N ILE A 511 -6.92 15.08 0.94
CA ILE A 511 -5.74 15.53 1.65
C ILE A 511 -6.05 15.75 3.13
N VAL A 512 -5.06 15.47 3.98
CA VAL A 512 -5.12 15.72 5.43
C VAL A 512 -3.89 16.46 5.92
N GLN A 513 -4.04 17.07 7.09
CA GLN A 513 -2.97 17.76 7.80
C GLN A 513 -3.13 17.45 9.30
N SER A 514 -2.09 16.91 9.92
CA SER A 514 -2.05 16.54 11.34
C SER A 514 -0.67 16.83 11.92
N GLU A 515 -0.62 17.12 13.22
CA GLU A 515 0.67 17.27 13.92
C GLU A 515 1.42 15.93 14.07
N GLU A 516 0.70 14.81 14.04
CA GLU A 516 1.29 13.48 13.80
C GLU A 516 1.72 13.41 12.32
N ASN A 517 3.02 13.39 12.02
CA ASN A 517 3.51 13.12 10.66
C ASN A 517 4.25 11.76 10.62
N PRO A 518 3.57 10.66 10.24
CA PRO A 518 4.18 9.35 10.14
C PRO A 518 5.20 9.23 8.99
N GLU A 519 5.16 10.10 7.97
CA GLU A 519 6.12 10.03 6.85
C GLU A 519 7.52 10.51 7.26
N ALA A 520 7.60 11.44 8.22
CA ALA A 520 8.87 11.76 8.89
C ALA A 520 9.46 10.53 9.62
N GLU A 521 8.60 9.56 9.98
CA GLU A 521 8.98 8.30 10.64
C GLU A 521 9.29 7.13 9.69
N LYS A 522 8.66 7.05 8.51
CA LYS A 522 8.85 5.93 7.56
C LYS A 522 9.96 6.14 6.53
N GLU A 523 10.23 7.37 6.08
CA GLU A 523 11.10 7.60 4.90
C GLU A 523 12.61 7.46 5.16
N ARG A 524 13.04 7.21 6.40
CA ARG A 524 14.48 7.22 6.71
C ARG A 524 15.16 5.85 6.78
N TYR A 525 14.44 4.72 6.82
CA TYR A 525 15.10 3.46 7.22
C TYR A 525 14.49 2.10 6.85
N GLU A 526 13.60 1.95 5.86
CA GLU A 526 12.88 0.67 5.75
C GLU A 526 12.73 0.18 4.30
N THR A 527 13.75 -0.55 3.82
CA THR A 527 13.61 -1.48 2.70
C THR A 527 14.09 -2.87 3.13
N ASP A 528 13.48 -3.92 2.59
CA ASP A 528 13.96 -5.29 2.82
C ASP A 528 15.42 -5.46 2.38
N ALA A 529 15.85 -4.74 1.33
CA ALA A 529 17.23 -4.75 0.89
C ALA A 529 18.18 -4.27 2.00
N LEU A 530 17.85 -3.15 2.67
CA LEU A 530 18.66 -2.61 3.76
C LEU A 530 18.66 -3.52 4.99
N LEU A 531 17.50 -4.08 5.36
CA LEU A 531 17.41 -5.07 6.45
C LEU A 531 18.28 -6.30 6.19
N ASN A 532 18.18 -6.85 4.99
CA ASN A 532 18.99 -8.00 4.58
C ASN A 532 20.49 -7.70 4.56
N GLN A 533 20.90 -6.50 4.12
CA GLN A 533 22.29 -6.06 4.17
C GLN A 533 22.81 -5.95 5.61
N TYR A 534 22.02 -5.41 6.54
CA TYR A 534 22.42 -5.31 7.95
C TYR A 534 22.44 -6.67 8.65
N LEU A 535 21.51 -7.59 8.32
CA LEU A 535 21.57 -8.97 8.81
C LEU A 535 22.85 -9.68 8.31
N LEU A 536 23.22 -9.50 7.05
CA LEU A 536 24.47 -10.02 6.50
C LEU A 536 25.70 -9.39 7.16
N PHE A 537 25.71 -8.07 7.29
CA PHE A 537 26.81 -7.31 7.85
C PHE A 537 27.06 -7.67 9.33
N HIS A 538 26.00 -7.88 10.09
CA HIS A 538 26.09 -8.15 11.53
C HIS A 538 26.27 -9.63 11.89
N TYR A 539 25.63 -10.54 11.15
CA TYR A 539 25.60 -11.97 11.50
C TYR A 539 26.30 -12.88 10.48
N GLY A 540 26.53 -12.40 9.25
CA GLY A 540 27.17 -13.18 8.21
C GLY A 540 28.63 -13.48 8.52
N SER A 541 29.06 -14.69 8.20
CA SER A 541 30.48 -15.08 8.22
C SER A 541 31.30 -14.28 7.19
N GLU A 542 32.62 -14.33 7.32
CA GLU A 542 33.53 -13.71 6.33
C GLU A 542 33.28 -14.27 4.91
N GLN A 543 32.98 -15.57 4.80
CA GLN A 543 32.68 -16.23 3.53
C GLN A 543 31.31 -15.84 2.95
N GLU A 544 30.35 -15.48 3.80
CA GLU A 544 29.06 -14.99 3.34
C GLU A 544 29.14 -13.53 2.89
N ASN A 545 29.95 -12.74 3.60
CA ASN A 545 30.20 -11.33 3.31
C ASN A 545 31.15 -11.10 2.13
N ARG A 546 31.94 -12.09 1.70
CA ARG A 546 32.92 -11.95 0.61
C ARG A 546 32.81 -13.06 -0.42
N ASP A 547 32.81 -12.72 -1.71
CA ASP A 547 32.98 -13.72 -2.77
C ASP A 547 34.45 -14.15 -2.90
N GLU A 548 34.75 -15.40 -2.51
CA GLU A 548 36.11 -15.95 -2.51
C GLU A 548 36.74 -16.02 -3.91
N VAL A 549 35.93 -16.27 -4.95
CA VAL A 549 36.42 -16.39 -6.33
C VAL A 549 36.85 -15.03 -6.85
N ILE A 550 36.06 -13.98 -6.61
CA ILE A 550 36.41 -12.61 -6.98
C ILE A 550 37.62 -12.16 -6.17
N ALA A 551 37.61 -12.37 -4.85
CA ALA A 551 38.70 -11.97 -3.96
C ALA A 551 40.04 -12.61 -4.35
N ALA A 552 40.05 -13.89 -4.75
CA ALA A 552 41.26 -14.57 -5.22
C ALA A 552 41.80 -13.98 -6.54
N ASN A 553 40.93 -13.44 -7.39
CA ASN A 553 41.31 -12.92 -8.71
C ASN A 553 41.77 -11.47 -8.69
N VAL A 554 41.15 -10.60 -7.89
CA VAL A 554 41.43 -9.15 -7.90
C VAL A 554 41.94 -8.60 -6.57
N GLY A 555 42.07 -9.45 -5.55
CA GLY A 555 42.35 -9.04 -4.19
C GLY A 555 41.10 -8.51 -3.50
N HIS A 556 41.12 -8.52 -2.17
CA HIS A 556 40.02 -8.02 -1.34
C HIS A 556 40.58 -7.62 0.03
N PRO A 557 40.23 -6.44 0.58
CA PRO A 557 40.71 -6.03 1.89
C PRO A 557 40.18 -6.98 2.98
N SER A 558 41.03 -7.35 3.94
CA SER A 558 40.60 -8.08 5.13
C SER A 558 40.14 -7.07 6.17
N VAL A 559 38.94 -7.27 6.71
CA VAL A 559 38.36 -6.42 7.76
C VAL A 559 38.01 -7.28 8.98
N PRO A 560 38.21 -6.80 10.20
CA PRO A 560 37.72 -7.49 11.39
C PRO A 560 36.18 -7.49 11.41
N SER A 561 35.59 -8.38 12.21
CA SER A 561 34.14 -8.30 12.50
C SER A 561 33.86 -6.97 13.20
N PHE A 562 33.03 -6.14 12.58
CA PHE A 562 32.64 -4.83 13.11
C PHE A 562 31.94 -4.95 14.47
N VAL A 563 31.05 -5.93 14.59
CA VAL A 563 30.35 -6.25 15.85
C VAL A 563 31.34 -6.62 16.94
N ASN A 564 32.26 -7.56 16.68
CA ASN A 564 33.22 -7.98 17.71
C ASN A 564 34.17 -6.85 18.09
N ALA A 565 34.65 -6.06 17.12
CA ALA A 565 35.56 -4.94 17.39
C ALA A 565 34.90 -3.83 18.23
N THR A 566 33.64 -3.50 17.95
CA THR A 566 32.87 -2.50 18.74
C THR A 566 32.57 -3.00 20.15
N VAL A 567 32.22 -4.27 20.31
CA VAL A 567 32.03 -4.92 21.63
C VAL A 567 33.34 -4.94 22.43
N ASP A 568 34.48 -5.23 21.79
CA ASP A 568 35.80 -5.20 22.42
C ASP A 568 36.15 -3.79 22.92
N LEU A 569 35.86 -2.75 22.14
CA LEU A 569 36.06 -1.36 22.57
C LEU A 569 35.23 -1.02 23.81
N VAL A 570 33.96 -1.41 23.85
CA VAL A 570 33.08 -1.17 25.01
C VAL A 570 33.61 -1.92 26.23
N THR A 571 33.84 -3.23 26.11
CA THR A 571 34.24 -4.08 27.23
C THR A 571 35.64 -3.74 27.77
N ARG A 572 36.58 -3.37 26.89
CA ARG A 572 37.95 -3.01 27.29
C ARG A 572 38.02 -1.73 28.12
N PHE A 573 37.21 -0.74 27.79
CA PHE A 573 37.30 0.59 28.40
C PHE A 573 36.26 0.84 29.49
N SER A 574 35.22 0.00 29.59
CA SER A 574 34.21 0.10 30.64
C SER A 574 34.78 -0.24 32.01
N SER A 575 34.36 0.51 33.03
CA SER A 575 34.73 0.30 34.43
C SER A 575 33.65 -0.44 35.24
N GLY A 576 32.45 -0.58 34.67
CA GLY A 576 31.29 -1.27 35.22
C GLY A 576 30.57 -2.09 34.15
N PHE A 577 29.79 -3.08 34.57
CA PHE A 577 29.12 -4.02 33.68
C PHE A 577 27.66 -4.28 34.07
N ASP A 578 27.01 -3.32 34.75
CA ASP A 578 25.62 -3.48 35.12
C ASP A 578 24.71 -3.23 33.90
N LYS A 579 24.91 -2.09 33.23
CA LYS A 579 23.99 -1.65 32.17
C LYS A 579 24.70 -0.94 31.01
N VAL A 580 24.39 -1.32 29.77
CA VAL A 580 24.93 -0.70 28.55
C VAL A 580 23.80 -0.33 27.59
N LEU A 581 23.98 0.79 26.89
CA LEU A 581 23.12 1.24 25.80
C LEU A 581 23.83 1.04 24.46
N ASP A 582 23.23 0.29 23.57
CA ASP A 582 23.60 0.19 22.16
C ASP A 582 22.67 1.13 21.37
N LEU A 583 23.16 2.34 21.08
CA LEU A 583 22.39 3.43 20.51
C LEU A 583 22.59 3.46 18.99
N GLY A 584 21.50 3.22 18.25
CA GLY A 584 21.55 2.85 16.84
C GLY A 584 21.87 1.36 16.65
N CYS A 585 21.22 0.48 17.43
CA CYS A 585 21.60 -0.93 17.52
C CYS A 585 21.39 -1.74 16.23
N ALA A 586 20.71 -1.18 15.24
CA ALA A 586 20.23 -1.85 14.05
C ALA A 586 19.58 -3.20 14.41
N VAL A 587 19.99 -4.29 13.75
CA VAL A 587 19.44 -5.65 13.96
C VAL A 587 19.93 -6.33 15.24
N GLY A 588 20.64 -5.62 16.12
CA GLY A 588 20.87 -6.02 17.52
C GLY A 588 22.06 -6.94 17.80
N ALA A 589 22.92 -7.24 16.82
CA ALA A 589 24.05 -8.16 17.03
C ALA A 589 25.05 -7.69 18.10
N ALA A 590 25.41 -6.40 18.12
CA ALA A 590 26.27 -5.84 19.16
C ALA A 590 25.57 -5.89 20.52
N SER A 591 24.29 -5.55 20.60
CA SER A 591 23.48 -5.70 21.81
C SER A 591 23.51 -7.13 22.37
N PHE A 592 23.31 -8.15 21.53
CA PHE A 592 23.40 -9.56 21.95
C PHE A 592 24.83 -9.91 22.41
N ALA A 593 25.85 -9.44 21.70
CA ALA A 593 27.23 -9.74 22.07
C ALA A 593 27.63 -9.10 23.41
N LEU A 594 27.19 -7.87 23.67
CA LEU A 594 27.42 -7.15 24.92
C LEU A 594 26.78 -7.84 26.13
N SER A 595 25.68 -8.58 25.95
CA SER A 595 24.98 -9.24 27.07
C SER A 595 25.76 -10.40 27.70
N ARG A 596 26.88 -10.81 27.08
CA ARG A 596 27.88 -11.69 27.69
C ARG A 596 28.56 -11.05 28.90
N SER A 597 28.84 -9.75 28.80
CA SER A 597 29.55 -9.01 29.83
C SER A 597 28.62 -8.20 30.71
N PHE A 598 27.57 -7.61 30.13
CA PHE A 598 26.65 -6.72 30.85
C PHE A 598 25.42 -7.46 31.39
N ALA A 599 24.98 -7.07 32.59
CA ALA A 599 23.78 -7.64 33.20
C ALA A 599 22.49 -7.22 32.48
N GLN A 600 22.45 -6.00 31.94
CA GLN A 600 21.35 -5.48 31.14
C GLN A 600 21.88 -4.70 29.92
N VAL A 601 21.32 -4.99 28.74
CA VAL A 601 21.61 -4.29 27.49
C VAL A 601 20.34 -3.70 26.94
N ILE A 602 20.35 -2.40 26.65
CA ILE A 602 19.25 -1.76 25.92
C ILE A 602 19.73 -1.47 24.50
N GLY A 603 19.08 -2.06 23.51
CA GLY A 603 19.27 -1.71 22.10
C GLY A 603 18.19 -0.72 21.68
N LEU A 604 18.59 0.45 21.19
CA LEU A 604 17.66 1.46 20.69
C LEU A 604 17.97 1.76 19.23
N ASP A 605 16.95 1.77 18.38
CA ASP A 605 17.06 2.17 16.98
C ASP A 605 15.80 2.90 16.52
N TYR A 606 15.93 3.73 15.50
CA TYR A 606 14.80 4.45 14.91
C TYR A 606 13.96 3.55 14.00
N SER A 607 14.61 2.59 13.32
CA SER A 607 14.00 1.66 12.36
C SER A 607 13.15 0.61 13.09
N GLN A 608 11.86 0.61 12.80
CA GLN A 608 10.94 -0.41 13.29
C GLN A 608 11.31 -1.78 12.71
N SER A 609 11.68 -1.85 11.42
CA SER A 609 12.09 -3.10 10.76
C SER A 609 13.32 -3.76 11.42
N PHE A 610 14.31 -2.96 11.84
CA PHE A 610 15.48 -3.45 12.55
C PHE A 610 15.14 -3.91 13.97
N ILE A 611 14.32 -3.15 14.69
CA ILE A 611 13.87 -3.51 16.04
C ILE A 611 13.02 -4.77 16.02
N ASP A 612 12.16 -4.96 15.04
CA ASP A 612 11.36 -6.19 14.90
C ASP A 612 12.21 -7.39 14.53
N ALA A 613 13.24 -7.20 13.70
CA ALA A 613 14.23 -8.24 13.44
C ALA A 613 14.98 -8.62 14.73
N ALA A 614 15.44 -7.64 15.52
CA ALA A 614 16.14 -7.88 16.78
C ALA A 614 15.23 -8.55 17.83
N LYS A 615 13.96 -8.13 17.95
CA LYS A 615 12.96 -8.78 18.82
C LYS A 615 12.65 -10.21 18.39
N GLY A 616 12.53 -10.45 17.09
CA GLY A 616 12.39 -11.80 16.51
C GLY A 616 13.59 -12.67 16.86
N MET A 617 14.81 -12.17 16.66
CA MET A 617 16.05 -12.86 17.06
C MET A 617 16.12 -13.11 18.58
N LYS A 618 15.66 -12.16 19.41
CA LYS A 618 15.57 -12.33 20.87
C LYS A 618 14.63 -13.48 21.23
N LYS A 619 13.51 -13.63 20.53
CA LYS A 619 12.51 -14.68 20.76
C LYS A 619 12.94 -16.04 20.22
N ASP A 620 13.32 -16.09 18.95
CA ASP A 620 13.47 -17.33 18.19
C ASP A 620 14.94 -17.80 18.09
N GLY A 621 15.89 -16.91 18.35
CA GLY A 621 17.34 -17.20 18.38
C GLY A 621 17.97 -17.21 17.00
N SER A 622 17.16 -17.20 15.94
CA SER A 622 17.62 -17.10 14.56
C SER A 622 16.55 -16.48 13.65
N ARG A 623 16.95 -16.03 12.47
CA ARG A 623 16.09 -15.44 11.45
C ARG A 623 16.67 -15.67 10.06
N GLN A 624 15.84 -16.16 9.15
CA GLN A 624 16.21 -16.26 7.74
C GLN A 624 16.21 -14.89 7.06
N TYR A 625 17.14 -14.69 6.14
CA TYR A 625 17.27 -13.46 5.35
C TYR A 625 17.89 -13.75 3.98
N GLN A 626 17.86 -12.78 3.08
CA GLN A 626 18.31 -12.97 1.70
C GLN A 626 19.56 -12.15 1.38
N ARG A 627 20.64 -12.81 0.97
CA ARG A 627 21.83 -12.15 0.41
C ARG A 627 21.67 -11.95 -1.09
N HIS A 628 21.81 -10.73 -1.57
CA HIS A 628 21.73 -10.41 -2.99
C HIS A 628 22.96 -10.91 -3.76
N GLU A 629 22.72 -11.61 -4.87
CA GLU A 629 23.78 -12.08 -5.77
C GLU A 629 23.90 -11.18 -7.00
N SER A 630 22.86 -11.14 -7.84
CA SER A 630 22.86 -10.36 -9.08
C SER A 630 21.44 -10.28 -9.63
N GLY A 631 21.00 -9.11 -10.12
CA GLY A 631 19.67 -8.94 -10.71
C GLY A 631 18.58 -9.40 -9.74
N ARG A 632 17.83 -10.45 -10.10
CA ARG A 632 16.76 -11.05 -9.26
C ARG A 632 17.21 -12.23 -8.39
N TYR A 633 18.49 -12.61 -8.43
CA TYR A 633 18.98 -13.80 -7.75
C TYR A 633 19.46 -13.48 -6.33
N TYR A 634 19.02 -14.30 -5.38
CA TYR A 634 19.34 -14.21 -3.96
C TYR A 634 19.74 -15.58 -3.40
N THR A 635 20.57 -15.57 -2.35
CA THR A 635 20.90 -16.74 -1.54
C THR A 635 20.22 -16.59 -0.19
N THR A 636 19.44 -17.59 0.25
CA THR A 636 18.83 -17.58 1.59
C THR A 636 19.89 -17.98 2.63
N LEU A 637 20.06 -17.14 3.65
CA LEU A 637 20.97 -17.34 4.77
C LEU A 637 20.19 -17.29 6.08
N ASN A 638 20.85 -17.68 7.18
CA ASN A 638 20.24 -17.64 8.51
C ASN A 638 21.13 -16.84 9.46
N ALA A 639 20.60 -15.75 10.00
CA ALA A 639 21.22 -15.01 11.08
C ALA A 639 20.97 -15.79 12.38
N VAL A 640 22.00 -16.02 13.19
CA VAL A 640 21.90 -16.84 14.40
C VAL A 640 22.52 -16.11 15.57
N VAL A 641 21.78 -16.02 16.68
CA VAL A 641 22.32 -15.61 17.98
C VAL A 641 23.03 -16.80 18.59
N ALA A 642 24.29 -16.64 18.98
CA ALA A 642 25.08 -17.72 19.56
C ALA A 642 24.43 -18.28 20.84
N GLU A 643 24.51 -19.61 21.02
CA GLU A 643 23.82 -20.32 22.11
C GLU A 643 24.30 -19.92 23.52
N ASP A 644 25.52 -19.40 23.63
CA ASP A 644 26.11 -18.94 24.89
C ASP A 644 25.58 -17.56 25.34
N ILE A 645 24.79 -16.89 24.50
CA ILE A 645 24.19 -15.59 24.80
C ILE A 645 22.86 -15.76 25.53
N ASP A 646 22.78 -15.18 26.73
CA ASP A 646 21.50 -14.99 27.42
C ASP A 646 20.71 -13.84 26.77
N ARG A 647 19.79 -14.21 25.88
CA ARG A 647 18.92 -13.28 25.13
C ARG A 647 17.95 -12.51 26.03
N GLN A 648 17.71 -12.94 27.27
CA GLN A 648 16.78 -12.24 28.18
C GLN A 648 17.39 -10.99 28.81
N ARG A 649 18.72 -10.83 28.71
CA ARG A 649 19.44 -9.63 29.18
C ARG A 649 19.35 -8.44 28.23
N THR A 650 18.88 -8.65 26.99
CA THR A 650 18.70 -7.57 26.02
C THR A 650 17.27 -7.07 26.04
N GLU A 651 17.06 -5.77 25.85
CA GLU A 651 15.74 -5.17 25.58
C GLU A 651 15.87 -4.26 24.36
N PHE A 652 14.97 -4.43 23.39
CA PHE A 652 15.00 -3.68 22.14
C PHE A 652 13.83 -2.72 22.06
N VAL A 653 14.11 -1.44 21.91
CA VAL A 653 13.10 -0.38 21.89
C VAL A 653 13.27 0.51 20.66
N ARG A 654 12.15 0.90 20.05
CA ARG A 654 12.17 1.94 19.03
C ARG A 654 12.23 3.30 19.71
N GLY A 655 13.09 4.19 19.21
CA GLY A 655 13.20 5.55 19.74
C GLY A 655 14.08 6.45 18.89
N ASP A 656 14.02 7.75 19.16
CA ASP A 656 14.94 8.73 18.58
C ASP A 656 16.20 8.82 19.44
N ALA A 657 17.36 8.57 18.84
CA ALA A 657 18.64 8.69 19.54
C ALA A 657 18.98 10.14 19.94
N ALA A 658 18.36 11.13 19.32
CA ALA A 658 18.47 12.54 19.69
C ALA A 658 17.50 12.97 20.81
N ASP A 659 16.57 12.11 21.24
CA ASP A 659 15.63 12.38 22.34
C ASP A 659 15.42 11.14 23.25
N LEU A 660 16.37 10.90 24.15
CA LEU A 660 16.33 9.83 25.14
C LEU A 660 15.39 10.13 26.32
N HIS A 661 14.82 11.34 26.39
CA HIS A 661 13.85 11.74 27.41
C HIS A 661 12.40 11.54 26.97
N ALA A 662 12.19 11.05 25.75
CA ALA A 662 10.87 10.76 25.22
C ALA A 662 10.03 9.92 26.21
N PRO A 663 8.71 10.21 26.38
CA PRO A 663 7.86 9.51 27.34
C PRO A 663 7.91 7.97 27.22
N ALA A 664 8.01 7.45 26.00
CA ALA A 664 8.11 6.02 25.71
C ALA A 664 9.39 5.34 26.26
N LEU A 665 10.44 6.12 26.53
CA LEU A 665 11.74 5.65 27.02
C LEU A 665 11.94 5.88 28.52
N THR A 666 10.93 6.46 29.19
CA THR A 666 10.98 6.83 30.60
C THR A 666 11.26 5.60 31.48
N GLY A 667 12.26 5.72 32.37
CA GLY A 667 12.69 4.65 33.27
C GLY A 667 13.66 3.63 32.66
N LEU A 668 13.80 3.59 31.32
CA LEU A 668 14.79 2.76 30.63
C LEU A 668 16.12 3.51 30.44
N MET A 669 16.07 4.80 30.14
CA MET A 669 17.24 5.62 29.80
C MET A 669 17.86 6.26 31.04
N GLN A 670 18.57 5.45 31.83
CA GLN A 670 19.33 5.93 32.99
C GLN A 670 20.35 4.90 33.47
N GLY A 671 21.43 5.39 34.08
CA GLY A 671 22.39 4.60 34.83
C GLY A 671 23.24 3.67 33.98
N PHE A 672 23.66 4.10 32.79
CA PHE A 672 24.54 3.31 31.94
C PHE A 672 26.00 3.38 32.42
N ASP A 673 26.71 2.25 32.36
CA ASP A 673 28.16 2.17 32.54
C ASP A 673 28.90 2.45 31.22
N ALA A 674 28.27 2.12 30.10
CA ALA A 674 28.78 2.38 28.77
C ALA A 674 27.64 2.67 27.77
N VAL A 675 27.96 3.44 26.74
CA VAL A 675 27.10 3.65 25.57
C VAL A 675 27.91 3.45 24.30
N LEU A 676 27.40 2.65 23.37
CA LEU A 676 27.94 2.45 22.03
C LEU A 676 27.13 3.25 21.03
N LEU A 677 27.81 4.07 20.22
CA LEU A 677 27.25 4.75 19.05
C LEU A 677 28.06 4.32 17.82
N SER A 678 27.61 3.27 17.14
CA SER A 678 28.31 2.71 15.97
C SER A 678 27.58 3.01 14.67
N ASN A 679 28.22 3.74 13.76
CA ASN A 679 27.66 4.16 12.47
C ASN A 679 26.33 4.92 12.57
N LEU A 680 26.13 5.66 13.66
CA LEU A 680 24.90 6.38 13.96
C LEU A 680 24.97 7.86 13.58
N LEU A 681 26.06 8.55 13.96
CA LEU A 681 26.13 10.02 13.91
C LEU A 681 25.90 10.61 12.51
N CYS A 682 26.33 9.89 11.45
CA CYS A 682 26.14 10.28 10.05
C CYS A 682 24.67 10.27 9.58
N ARG A 683 23.77 9.67 10.35
CA ARG A 683 22.35 9.48 10.00
C ARG A 683 21.38 10.17 10.95
N LEU A 684 21.90 11.02 11.85
CA LEU A 684 21.09 11.80 12.77
C LEU A 684 20.73 13.17 12.19
N PRO A 685 19.51 13.68 12.42
CA PRO A 685 19.17 15.04 12.03
C PRO A 685 19.95 16.10 12.80
N ASN A 686 20.30 15.79 14.05
CA ASN A 686 21.09 16.64 14.92
C ASN A 686 22.06 15.81 15.78
N PRO A 687 23.25 15.44 15.25
CA PRO A 687 24.24 14.67 15.99
C PRO A 687 24.78 15.41 17.22
N GLU A 688 24.81 16.75 17.21
CA GLU A 688 25.20 17.54 18.38
C GLU A 688 24.21 17.35 19.54
N ALA A 689 22.90 17.45 19.26
CA ALA A 689 21.87 17.23 20.28
C ALA A 689 21.97 15.82 20.89
N CYS A 690 22.18 14.80 20.05
CA CYS A 690 22.39 13.43 20.52
C CYS A 690 23.51 13.33 21.57
N LEU A 691 24.70 13.88 21.26
CA LEU A 691 25.85 13.84 22.17
C LEU A 691 25.66 14.71 23.42
N ARG A 692 25.02 15.87 23.30
CA ARG A 692 24.79 16.80 24.43
C ARG A 692 23.98 16.18 25.55
N GLN A 693 23.05 15.29 25.26
CA GLN A 693 22.25 14.60 26.28
C GLN A 693 23.11 13.94 27.37
N PHE A 694 24.23 13.32 27.00
CA PHE A 694 25.12 12.64 27.95
C PHE A 694 25.95 13.59 28.83
N VAL A 695 26.05 14.86 28.42
CA VAL A 695 26.67 15.95 29.18
C VAL A 695 25.63 16.61 30.08
N ASP A 696 24.48 16.95 29.50
CA ASP A 696 23.43 17.75 30.13
C ASP A 696 22.64 16.96 31.19
N ASP A 697 22.43 15.66 30.98
CA ASP A 697 21.81 14.78 31.97
C ASP A 697 22.84 13.83 32.64
N PRO A 698 23.20 14.05 33.91
CA PRO A 698 24.04 13.14 34.66
C PRO A 698 23.40 11.77 34.94
N ALA A 699 22.08 11.63 34.82
CA ALA A 699 21.38 10.38 35.07
C ALA A 699 21.57 9.36 33.94
N LEU A 700 21.86 9.79 32.70
CA LEU A 700 22.04 8.88 31.56
C LEU A 700 23.30 8.02 31.72
N LEU A 701 24.46 8.65 31.88
CA LEU A 701 25.76 7.97 31.98
C LEU A 701 26.41 8.23 33.34
N LYS A 702 26.75 7.15 34.05
CA LYS A 702 27.38 7.21 35.38
C LYS A 702 28.75 7.93 35.33
N PRO A 703 29.18 8.57 36.43
CA PRO A 703 30.57 9.02 36.58
C PRO A 703 31.55 7.86 36.35
N GLY A 704 32.60 8.08 35.55
CA GLY A 704 33.53 7.05 35.12
C GLY A 704 33.03 6.12 34.01
N GLY A 705 31.77 6.25 33.58
CA GLY A 705 31.20 5.56 32.43
C GLY A 705 31.76 6.07 31.11
N ILE A 706 31.57 5.30 30.04
CA ILE A 706 32.19 5.58 28.73
C ILE A 706 31.17 5.79 27.59
N LEU A 707 31.52 6.67 26.66
CA LEU A 707 30.90 6.80 25.33
C LEU A 707 31.89 6.25 24.29
N VAL A 708 31.49 5.23 23.54
CA VAL A 708 32.26 4.67 22.42
C VAL A 708 31.64 5.17 21.13
N LEU A 709 32.37 6.01 20.39
CA LEU A 709 31.94 6.56 19.10
C LEU A 709 32.72 5.87 17.99
N VAL A 710 32.00 5.30 17.02
CA VAL A 710 32.57 4.70 15.81
C VAL A 710 31.85 5.30 14.61
N SER A 711 32.52 6.24 13.94
CA SER A 711 31.90 7.04 12.87
C SER A 711 32.81 7.14 11.65
N PRO A 712 32.29 6.96 10.43
CA PRO A 712 33.06 7.19 9.20
C PRO A 712 33.20 8.67 8.85
N ASN A 713 32.60 9.57 9.64
CA ASN A 713 32.53 11.00 9.39
C ASN A 713 31.92 11.36 8.03
N SER A 714 31.08 10.49 7.47
CA SER A 714 30.33 10.75 6.23
C SER A 714 29.16 11.71 6.47
N TRP A 715 29.19 12.88 5.84
CA TRP A 715 28.04 13.77 5.81
C TRP A 715 27.01 13.28 4.78
N MET A 716 25.76 13.18 5.22
CA MET A 716 24.62 12.79 4.39
C MET A 716 23.56 13.92 4.47
N PRO A 717 23.45 14.79 3.44
CA PRO A 717 22.59 15.98 3.47
C PRO A 717 21.10 15.67 3.65
N GLU A 718 20.67 14.44 3.33
CA GLU A 718 19.30 13.96 3.55
C GLU A 718 18.96 13.74 5.04
N TYR A 719 19.97 13.57 5.90
CA TYR A 719 19.79 13.42 7.34
C TYR A 719 20.11 14.73 8.07
N THR A 720 21.33 15.25 7.91
CA THR A 720 21.84 16.39 8.68
C THR A 720 22.02 17.60 7.78
N ALA A 721 21.42 18.74 8.15
CA ALA A 721 21.75 20.01 7.52
C ALA A 721 23.25 20.31 7.69
N GLN A 722 23.88 20.92 6.68
CA GLN A 722 25.34 21.10 6.63
C GLN A 722 25.87 21.81 7.89
N GLU A 723 25.15 22.82 8.38
CA GLU A 723 25.47 23.60 9.56
C GLU A 723 25.39 22.82 10.89
N HIS A 724 24.77 21.65 10.88
CA HIS A 724 24.56 20.80 12.06
C HIS A 724 25.43 19.54 12.05
N TYR A 725 26.16 19.29 10.95
CA TYR A 725 27.03 18.13 10.87
C TYR A 725 28.33 18.32 11.67
N LEU A 726 28.81 17.25 12.30
CA LEU A 726 30.00 17.29 13.16
C LEU A 726 31.25 16.94 12.34
N ASP A 727 31.72 17.89 11.53
CA ASP A 727 32.94 17.73 10.73
C ASP A 727 34.02 18.78 11.01
N GLY A 728 35.08 18.71 10.22
CA GLY A 728 36.19 19.64 10.16
C GLY A 728 37.07 19.34 8.94
N GLU A 729 38.09 20.16 8.69
CA GLU A 729 38.98 19.98 7.52
C GLU A 729 39.71 18.63 7.53
N THR A 730 39.97 18.09 8.72
CA THR A 730 40.58 16.78 8.94
C THR A 730 39.80 15.95 9.96
N SER A 731 40.06 14.64 10.02
CA SER A 731 39.49 13.77 11.07
C SER A 731 39.89 14.22 12.49
N ALA A 732 41.04 14.88 12.65
CA ALA A 732 41.45 15.45 13.93
C ALA A 732 40.58 16.66 14.32
N ASP A 733 40.16 17.47 13.34
CA ASP A 733 39.27 18.61 13.56
C ASP A 733 37.85 18.14 13.91
N ALA A 734 37.35 17.09 13.25
CA ALA A 734 36.07 16.45 13.60
C ALA A 734 36.07 15.96 15.06
N LEU A 735 37.15 15.31 15.53
CA LEU A 735 37.28 14.94 16.94
C LEU A 735 37.38 16.14 17.87
N THR A 736 38.01 17.24 17.43
CA THR A 736 38.08 18.49 18.20
C THR A 736 36.69 19.10 18.37
N LYS A 737 35.85 19.04 17.34
CA LYS A 737 34.45 19.45 17.40
C LYS A 737 33.66 18.59 18.39
N ILE A 738 33.79 17.26 18.33
CA ILE A 738 33.18 16.34 19.30
C ILE A 738 33.66 16.65 20.73
N ALA A 739 34.96 16.89 20.92
CA ALA A 739 35.53 17.26 22.22
C ALA A 739 34.91 18.54 22.80
N SER A 740 34.60 19.52 21.95
CA SER A 740 33.98 20.78 22.38
C SER A 740 32.55 20.62 22.89
N ILE A 741 31.85 19.56 22.43
CA ILE A 741 30.51 19.18 22.86
C ILE A 741 30.57 18.37 24.15
N LEU A 742 31.45 17.37 24.21
CA LEU A 742 31.61 16.45 25.34
C LEU A 742 32.40 17.08 26.52
N GLN A 743 31.98 18.25 26.97
CA GLN A 743 32.58 18.91 28.13
C GLN A 743 32.41 18.04 29.39
N GLY A 744 33.47 17.89 30.18
CA GLY A 744 33.47 16.98 31.33
C GLY A 744 33.82 15.53 30.97
N PHE A 745 34.15 15.23 29.71
CA PHE A 745 34.72 13.95 29.31
C PHE A 745 36.22 14.04 29.03
N GLU A 746 36.91 12.91 29.17
CA GLU A 746 38.30 12.73 28.75
C GLU A 746 38.36 11.68 27.63
N ARG A 747 39.02 12.00 26.52
CA ARG A 747 39.29 11.02 25.46
C ARG A 747 40.37 10.05 25.93
N VAL A 748 40.02 8.77 26.03
CA VAL A 748 40.89 7.70 26.55
C VAL A 748 41.38 6.75 25.45
N HIS A 749 40.79 6.82 24.26
CA HIS A 749 41.22 6.05 23.10
C HIS A 749 40.84 6.77 21.80
N GLU A 750 41.66 6.54 20.78
CA GLU A 750 41.46 6.94 19.39
C GLU A 750 42.06 5.85 18.50
N GLY A 751 41.43 5.56 17.37
CA GLY A 751 41.92 4.59 16.40
C GLY A 751 41.06 4.53 15.14
N ASP A 752 41.39 3.60 14.25
CA ASP A 752 40.65 3.35 13.01
C ASP A 752 40.07 1.94 13.01
N LEU A 753 38.83 1.81 12.56
CA LEU A 753 38.13 0.53 12.44
C LEU A 753 37.58 0.36 11.02
N PRO A 754 38.24 -0.45 10.16
CA PRO A 754 37.72 -0.77 8.85
C PRO A 754 36.58 -1.78 8.94
N PHE A 755 35.57 -1.61 8.10
CA PHE A 755 34.49 -2.57 7.91
C PHE A 755 34.02 -2.58 6.45
N MET A 756 33.17 -3.55 6.11
CA MET A 756 32.63 -3.66 4.77
C MET A 756 31.16 -4.06 4.81
N ILE A 757 30.36 -3.43 3.96
CA ILE A 757 28.97 -3.81 3.70
C ILE A 757 28.87 -4.35 2.28
N ARG A 758 28.32 -5.56 2.14
CA ARG A 758 28.06 -6.17 0.83
C ARG A 758 26.65 -5.83 0.38
N GLU A 759 26.54 -5.08 -0.71
CA GLU A 759 25.24 -4.81 -1.35
C GLU A 759 24.81 -5.97 -2.24
N HIS A 760 25.70 -6.47 -3.09
CA HIS A 760 25.49 -7.68 -3.91
C HIS A 760 26.83 -8.33 -4.29
N ARG A 761 26.82 -9.48 -4.97
CA ARG A 761 28.04 -10.30 -5.25
C ARG A 761 29.25 -9.51 -5.76
N ARG A 762 29.01 -8.46 -6.56
CA ARG A 762 30.03 -7.60 -7.18
C ARG A 762 30.08 -6.14 -6.67
N LYS A 763 29.36 -5.76 -5.61
CA LYS A 763 29.32 -4.38 -5.08
C LYS A 763 29.44 -4.39 -3.57
N TYR A 764 30.46 -3.71 -3.09
CA TYR A 764 30.88 -3.66 -1.70
C TYR A 764 31.21 -2.22 -1.35
N GLU A 765 30.84 -1.79 -0.15
CA GLU A 765 31.28 -0.54 0.43
C GLU A 765 32.37 -0.83 1.46
N TYR A 766 33.59 -0.37 1.20
CA TYR A 766 34.69 -0.43 2.17
C TYR A 766 34.79 0.91 2.89
N VAL A 767 34.69 0.87 4.22
CA VAL A 767 34.60 2.08 5.06
C VAL A 767 35.61 1.96 6.20
N VAL A 768 36.28 3.06 6.53
CA VAL A 768 37.15 3.15 7.71
C VAL A 768 36.54 4.14 8.69
N SER A 769 36.06 3.66 9.83
CA SER A 769 35.53 4.52 10.88
C SER A 769 36.64 5.07 11.75
N GLN A 770 36.56 6.36 12.07
CA GLN A 770 37.28 6.95 13.17
C GLN A 770 36.62 6.51 14.48
N VAL A 771 37.41 5.88 15.34
CA VAL A 771 37.02 5.42 16.67
C VAL A 771 37.49 6.44 17.70
N SER A 772 36.63 6.79 18.65
CA SER A 772 37.04 7.49 19.86
C SER A 772 36.26 7.00 21.07
N VAL A 773 36.95 6.86 22.21
CA VAL A 773 36.32 6.49 23.49
C VAL A 773 36.50 7.63 24.48
N TRP A 774 35.40 8.04 25.10
CA TRP A 774 35.32 9.18 26.00
C TRP A 774 34.84 8.73 27.37
N ARG A 775 35.59 9.03 28.42
CA ARG A 775 35.22 8.71 29.80
C ARG A 775 34.66 9.95 30.50
N LYS A 776 33.50 9.82 31.12
CA LYS A 776 32.88 10.87 31.93
C LYS A 776 33.68 11.07 33.22
N ARG A 777 34.06 12.32 33.52
CA ARG A 777 34.82 12.67 34.73
C ARG A 777 33.99 12.61 36.00
#